data_AF-E5VK12-F1
#
_entry.id   AF-E5VK12-F1
#
_cell.length_a   1.000
_cell.length_b   1.000
_cell.length_c   1.000
_cell.angle_alpha   90.00
_cell.angle_beta   90.00
_cell.angle_gamma   90.00
#
_symmetry.space_group_name_H-M   'P 1'
#
loop_
_entity.id
_entity.type
_entity.pdbx_description
1 polymer ?
#
loop_
_entity_poly.entity_id
_entity_poly.type
_entity_poly.pdbx_seq_one_letter_code
_entity_poly.pdbx_strand_id
1 'polypeptide(L)'
;MIKDLYDYLAKPDKTIGEHVEDLIFRANILRKLGYIKDIHIYNLLIQACKGHDLGKANKEFLKRILNPKLHFDETKEISHNILSVYYLDKNEFDENTDDYLIVACCILFHHDYCNEPLVIKTRTSQINSLLIPEYNQKPSRRMLKNICNNYLKKQETIIVKGLLHRCDYSASGNYEIEYPNDFLEAGLAQMMNEWQKKKKDSCWNELQEFCIENREENIIALAPTGMGKTEAGLLWIGNHKGFFILPIRTAINAIYDRIKNQILKDEKLEERLGLLHSESLSYYGSHVGQEMDILDYRNKGQALSLPLNISTLDQLFDFVFKYKGYELKLATLAYSKIVIDEIQMYDAEMLAYLIYGLRRIHELGGKIAIVTATLPPFIKKLLRDKNIGNIEFKERDFTNDLKRHSVKVIDESICEDDIIQCYNQNIKEGKGNKILVVCNTIKKAQKMYDQIKEKNETLNSHVLHSRFDREDRKNLENEIKEFGKTYNERNEIDIQNGIWIATSIVEVSLDIDFDYLFTELTDLNGLFQRMGRCNRKGVKQLDGYNCFVYCDGSDIKQGQKGFLDSVFYEQSKKALKTVDGILEESQKTKLINDYFTYDDIRSSDYMRQFKDTFDWISELDIGDFEKDEIKMRNIFTKSIVPKIVYDQNKDEIVLLEERQTLISKKLKDSNIEQKERENLFRERIEIQERLRDFIVQIPYYEYHKYYKKVYQTYGTVNISKYEHIDIMNCQYDIKGFYPLNYENIGEDAMMF
;
A
#
# COMPACT_ATOMS: atom_id res chain seq x y z
N MET A 1 23.79 -28.51 -42.93
CA MET A 1 22.56 -28.58 -42.13
C MET A 1 22.22 -27.19 -41.69
N ILE A 2 21.00 -26.73 -41.93
CA ILE A 2 20.50 -25.47 -41.36
C ILE A 2 20.41 -25.71 -39.85
N LYS A 3 21.02 -24.81 -39.06
CA LYS A 3 20.97 -24.89 -37.61
C LYS A 3 19.55 -24.59 -37.13
N ASP A 4 19.02 -25.35 -36.18
CA ASP A 4 17.71 -25.08 -35.60
C ASP A 4 17.74 -23.73 -34.86
N LEU A 5 16.65 -22.95 -34.88
CA LEU A 5 16.57 -21.68 -34.14
C LEU A 5 16.80 -21.90 -32.64
N TYR A 6 16.34 -23.03 -32.08
CA TYR A 6 16.49 -23.35 -30.66
C TYR A 6 17.94 -23.62 -30.25
N ASP A 7 18.82 -24.00 -31.19
CA ASP A 7 20.25 -24.24 -30.92
C ASP A 7 21.09 -22.95 -30.81
N TYR A 8 20.51 -21.78 -31.09
CA TYR A 8 21.19 -20.49 -30.91
C TYR A 8 21.25 -20.09 -29.44
N LEU A 9 22.20 -19.22 -29.06
CA LEU A 9 22.36 -18.78 -27.68
C LEU A 9 21.33 -17.72 -27.31
N ALA A 10 20.64 -17.91 -26.17
CA ALA A 10 19.84 -16.90 -25.50
C ALA A 10 20.65 -16.15 -24.43
N LYS A 11 21.60 -16.85 -23.79
CA LYS A 11 22.56 -16.37 -22.79
C LYS A 11 23.97 -16.92 -23.10
N PRO A 12 25.06 -16.39 -22.52
CA PRO A 12 26.41 -16.88 -22.79
C PRO A 12 26.59 -18.39 -22.58
N ASP A 13 25.78 -18.96 -21.68
CA ASP A 13 25.81 -20.33 -21.19
C ASP A 13 24.51 -21.11 -21.43
N LYS A 14 23.55 -20.53 -22.17
CA LYS A 14 22.22 -21.12 -22.37
C LYS A 14 21.69 -20.90 -23.78
N THR A 15 21.19 -21.95 -24.41
CA THR A 15 20.50 -21.91 -25.71
C THR A 15 19.09 -21.33 -25.60
N ILE A 16 18.49 -20.96 -26.72
CA ILE A 16 17.08 -20.56 -26.79
C ILE A 16 16.19 -21.74 -26.39
N GLY A 17 16.50 -22.96 -26.83
CA GLY A 17 15.78 -24.17 -26.45
C GLY A 17 15.74 -24.39 -24.93
N GLU A 18 16.89 -24.37 -24.28
CA GLU A 18 16.99 -24.52 -22.81
C GLU A 18 16.23 -23.42 -22.07
N HIS A 19 16.31 -22.15 -22.53
CA HIS A 19 15.54 -21.06 -21.91
C HIS A 19 14.04 -21.23 -22.10
N VAL A 20 13.59 -21.75 -23.25
CA VAL A 20 12.17 -22.05 -23.48
C VAL A 20 11.68 -23.18 -22.57
N GLU A 21 12.46 -24.24 -22.39
CA GLU A 21 12.14 -25.31 -21.44
C GLU A 21 11.98 -24.77 -20.01
N ASP A 22 12.87 -23.85 -19.63
CA ASP A 22 12.78 -23.10 -18.38
C ASP A 22 11.43 -22.37 -18.25
N LEU A 23 11.01 -21.59 -19.24
CA LEU A 23 9.73 -20.88 -19.21
C LEU A 23 8.54 -21.85 -19.13
N ILE A 24 8.58 -22.95 -19.89
CA ILE A 24 7.52 -23.98 -19.88
C ILE A 24 7.42 -24.65 -18.51
N PHE A 25 8.55 -24.94 -17.87
CA PHE A 25 8.58 -25.46 -16.50
C PHE A 25 7.85 -24.52 -15.53
N ARG A 26 8.07 -23.21 -15.64
CA ARG A 26 7.42 -22.19 -14.81
C ARG A 26 5.92 -22.07 -15.10
N ALA A 27 5.52 -22.11 -16.37
CA ALA A 27 4.11 -22.18 -16.76
C ALA A 27 3.41 -23.43 -16.19
N ASN A 28 4.12 -24.57 -16.15
CA ASN A 28 3.61 -25.82 -15.57
C ASN A 28 3.39 -25.72 -14.06
N ILE A 29 4.26 -25.01 -13.33
CA ILE A 29 4.05 -24.72 -11.90
C ILE A 29 2.73 -23.98 -11.70
N LEU A 30 2.51 -22.87 -12.42
CA LEU A 30 1.28 -22.08 -12.31
C LEU A 30 0.02 -22.90 -12.65
N ARG A 31 0.10 -23.75 -13.68
CA ARG A 31 -1.00 -24.65 -14.03
C ARG A 31 -1.25 -25.71 -12.94
N LYS A 32 -0.19 -26.31 -12.39
CA LYS A 32 -0.29 -27.32 -11.31
C LYS A 32 -0.90 -26.73 -10.04
N LEU A 33 -0.61 -25.47 -9.74
CA LEU A 33 -1.21 -24.73 -8.61
C LEU A 33 -2.67 -24.30 -8.88
N GLY A 34 -3.20 -24.52 -10.10
CA GLY A 34 -4.57 -24.16 -10.45
C GLY A 34 -4.78 -22.67 -10.76
N TYR A 35 -3.70 -21.92 -10.98
CA TYR A 35 -3.74 -20.49 -11.31
C TYR A 35 -3.94 -20.22 -12.81
N ILE A 36 -3.70 -21.22 -13.65
CA ILE A 36 -4.10 -21.20 -15.06
C ILE A 36 -5.14 -22.32 -15.26
N LYS A 37 -6.43 -21.97 -15.09
CA LYS A 37 -7.56 -22.91 -15.22
C LYS A 37 -7.97 -23.13 -16.67
N ASP A 38 -7.91 -22.08 -17.48
CA ASP A 38 -8.29 -22.13 -18.89
C ASP A 38 -7.16 -22.76 -19.72
N ILE A 39 -7.48 -23.91 -20.35
CA ILE A 39 -6.56 -24.64 -21.23
C ILE A 39 -6.17 -23.82 -22.46
N HIS A 40 -7.06 -22.98 -22.96
CA HIS A 40 -6.81 -22.12 -24.10
C HIS A 40 -5.73 -21.08 -23.77
N ILE A 41 -5.88 -20.36 -22.65
CA ILE A 41 -4.88 -19.42 -22.15
C ILE A 41 -3.52 -20.11 -21.91
N TYR A 42 -3.53 -21.31 -21.33
CA TYR A 42 -2.29 -22.08 -21.14
C TYR A 42 -1.61 -22.39 -22.48
N ASN A 43 -2.37 -22.83 -23.49
CA ASN A 43 -1.81 -23.13 -24.82
C ASN A 43 -1.23 -21.88 -25.49
N LEU A 44 -1.93 -20.73 -25.39
CA LEU A 44 -1.42 -19.45 -25.87
C LEU A 44 -0.12 -19.06 -25.17
N LEU A 45 -0.04 -19.23 -23.84
CA LEU A 45 1.17 -18.99 -23.06
C LEU A 45 2.33 -19.88 -23.53
N ILE A 46 2.11 -21.18 -23.74
CA ILE A 46 3.15 -22.10 -24.21
C ILE A 46 3.67 -21.68 -25.58
N GLN A 47 2.78 -21.26 -26.51
CA GLN A 47 3.21 -20.75 -27.81
C GLN A 47 3.98 -19.43 -27.70
N ALA A 48 3.55 -18.53 -26.82
CA ALA A 48 4.30 -17.30 -26.54
C ALA A 48 5.69 -17.60 -25.95
N CYS A 49 5.80 -18.53 -24.99
CA CYS A 49 7.08 -18.94 -24.41
C CYS A 49 8.03 -19.48 -25.49
N LYS A 50 7.54 -20.35 -26.38
CA LYS A 50 8.34 -20.92 -27.48
C LYS A 50 8.84 -19.88 -28.48
N GLY A 51 8.05 -18.83 -28.71
CA GLY A 51 8.31 -17.85 -29.76
C GLY A 51 9.03 -16.57 -29.29
N HIS A 52 8.93 -16.18 -28.01
CA HIS A 52 9.32 -14.83 -27.58
C HIS A 52 10.77 -14.45 -27.87
N ASP A 53 11.67 -15.43 -27.77
CA ASP A 53 13.12 -15.23 -27.85
C ASP A 53 13.76 -15.68 -29.16
N LEU A 54 12.98 -16.19 -30.13
CA LEU A 54 13.52 -16.71 -31.40
C LEU A 54 14.33 -15.64 -32.15
N GLY A 55 13.99 -14.36 -32.02
CA GLY A 55 14.71 -13.24 -32.59
C GLY A 55 16.15 -13.07 -32.10
N LYS A 56 16.55 -13.73 -31.00
CA LYS A 56 17.95 -13.80 -30.54
C LYS A 56 18.82 -14.63 -31.49
N ALA A 57 18.22 -15.47 -32.34
CA ALA A 57 18.90 -16.20 -33.42
C ALA A 57 19.29 -15.25 -34.58
N ASN A 58 20.22 -14.33 -34.30
CA ASN A 58 20.85 -13.46 -35.28
C ASN A 58 22.33 -13.21 -34.93
N LYS A 59 23.12 -12.86 -35.95
CA LYS A 59 24.59 -12.75 -35.84
C LYS A 59 25.04 -11.62 -34.91
N GLU A 60 24.32 -10.51 -34.87
CA GLU A 60 24.72 -9.34 -34.07
C GLU A 60 24.45 -9.57 -32.57
N PHE A 61 23.32 -10.21 -32.23
CA PHE A 61 23.03 -10.63 -30.85
C PHE A 61 24.09 -11.61 -30.34
N LEU A 62 24.49 -12.60 -31.15
CA LEU A 62 25.53 -13.56 -30.78
C LEU A 62 26.89 -12.89 -30.52
N LYS A 63 27.28 -11.90 -31.34
CA LYS A 63 28.51 -11.13 -31.10
C LYS A 63 28.45 -10.38 -29.77
N ARG A 64 27.30 -9.77 -29.46
CA ARG A 64 27.11 -9.01 -28.23
C ARG A 64 27.15 -9.91 -26.99
N ILE A 65 26.51 -11.07 -27.04
CA ILE A 65 26.42 -11.93 -25.87
C ILE A 65 27.72 -12.65 -25.54
N LEU A 66 28.54 -12.95 -26.54
CA LEU A 66 29.88 -13.53 -26.36
C LEU A 66 30.93 -12.50 -25.94
N ASN A 67 30.62 -11.19 -26.00
CA ASN A 67 31.54 -10.14 -25.61
C ASN A 67 30.88 -9.16 -24.61
N PRO A 68 31.15 -9.30 -23.30
CA PRO A 68 30.51 -8.48 -22.27
C PRO A 68 30.85 -6.98 -22.34
N LYS A 69 31.80 -6.57 -23.19
CA LYS A 69 32.11 -5.14 -23.43
C LYS A 69 31.23 -4.51 -24.51
N LEU A 70 30.50 -5.30 -25.28
CA LEU A 70 29.62 -4.79 -26.31
C LEU A 70 28.24 -4.47 -25.72
N HIS A 71 27.78 -3.26 -25.98
CA HIS A 71 26.43 -2.83 -25.68
C HIS A 71 25.56 -2.92 -26.94
N PHE A 72 24.24 -2.84 -26.77
CA PHE A 72 23.30 -2.85 -27.89
C PHE A 72 23.62 -1.69 -28.85
N ASP A 73 23.93 -2.01 -30.11
CA ASP A 73 24.23 -1.01 -31.13
C ASP A 73 23.00 -0.79 -31.99
N GLU A 74 22.25 0.28 -31.70
CA GLU A 74 21.06 0.64 -32.45
C GLU A 74 21.31 0.77 -33.95
N THR A 75 22.52 1.01 -34.45
CA THR A 75 22.77 1.12 -35.89
C THR A 75 22.82 -0.24 -36.59
N LYS A 76 23.18 -1.32 -35.87
CA LYS A 76 23.39 -2.66 -36.43
C LYS A 76 22.36 -3.67 -35.95
N GLU A 77 21.86 -3.51 -34.74
CA GLU A 77 20.91 -4.43 -34.11
C GLU A 77 19.46 -3.94 -34.24
N ILE A 78 18.54 -4.90 -34.17
CA ILE A 78 17.11 -4.67 -33.94
C ILE A 78 16.73 -5.47 -32.69
N SER A 79 15.81 -4.91 -31.91
CA SER A 79 15.31 -5.57 -30.72
C SER A 79 14.73 -6.95 -31.06
N HIS A 80 15.06 -7.95 -30.26
CA HIS A 80 14.77 -9.35 -30.60
C HIS A 80 13.27 -9.65 -30.59
N ASN A 81 12.47 -8.99 -29.74
CA ASN A 81 11.00 -9.09 -29.76
C ASN A 81 10.41 -8.82 -31.16
N ILE A 82 10.94 -7.85 -31.90
CA ILE A 82 10.50 -7.56 -33.28
C ILE A 82 10.89 -8.72 -34.20
N LEU A 83 12.12 -9.21 -34.12
CA LEU A 83 12.60 -10.31 -34.97
C LEU A 83 11.87 -11.62 -34.69
N SER A 84 11.54 -11.90 -33.43
CA SER A 84 10.81 -13.10 -32.99
C SER A 84 9.45 -13.25 -33.69
N VAL A 85 8.72 -12.16 -33.89
CA VAL A 85 7.43 -12.18 -34.61
C VAL A 85 7.60 -12.64 -36.06
N TYR A 86 8.74 -12.34 -36.70
CA TYR A 86 9.02 -12.78 -38.07
C TYR A 86 9.35 -14.27 -38.18
N TYR A 87 9.63 -14.95 -37.07
CA TYR A 87 9.84 -16.39 -37.01
C TYR A 87 8.59 -17.16 -36.55
N LEU A 88 7.53 -16.48 -36.12
CA LEU A 88 6.30 -17.13 -35.65
C LEU A 88 5.49 -17.72 -36.82
N ASP A 89 5.44 -19.05 -36.90
CA ASP A 89 4.71 -19.78 -37.96
C ASP A 89 3.20 -19.72 -37.73
N LYS A 90 2.48 -19.13 -38.69
CA LYS A 90 1.02 -19.03 -38.65
C LYS A 90 0.34 -20.40 -38.75
N ASN A 91 0.97 -21.39 -39.41
CA ASN A 91 0.37 -22.71 -39.63
C ASN A 91 0.27 -23.55 -38.35
N GLU A 92 0.93 -23.14 -37.27
CA GLU A 92 0.81 -23.77 -35.94
C GLU A 92 -0.48 -23.37 -35.20
N PHE A 93 -1.27 -22.45 -35.77
CA PHE A 93 -2.48 -21.90 -35.17
C PHE A 93 -3.71 -22.22 -36.03
N ASP A 94 -4.87 -22.30 -35.38
CA ASP A 94 -6.15 -22.43 -36.09
C ASP A 94 -6.47 -21.12 -36.82
N GLU A 95 -6.75 -21.20 -38.13
CA GLU A 95 -7.08 -20.03 -38.93
C GLU A 95 -8.42 -19.37 -38.57
N ASN A 96 -9.29 -20.09 -37.84
CA ASN A 96 -10.58 -19.59 -37.38
C ASN A 96 -10.49 -18.84 -36.05
N THR A 97 -9.33 -18.82 -35.40
CA THR A 97 -9.12 -18.14 -34.12
C THR A 97 -8.18 -16.96 -34.28
N ASP A 98 -8.21 -16.09 -33.26
CA ASP A 98 -7.36 -14.91 -33.16
C ASP A 98 -6.00 -15.22 -32.49
N ASP A 99 -5.71 -16.49 -32.24
CA ASP A 99 -4.62 -16.98 -31.38
C ASP A 99 -3.24 -16.55 -31.88
N TYR A 100 -3.02 -16.69 -33.18
CA TYR A 100 -1.79 -16.23 -33.82
C TYR A 100 -1.55 -14.74 -33.57
N LEU A 101 -2.60 -13.91 -33.66
CA LEU A 101 -2.51 -12.46 -33.46
C LEU A 101 -2.30 -12.11 -31.99
N ILE A 102 -2.90 -12.86 -31.07
CA ILE A 102 -2.69 -12.73 -29.62
C ILE A 102 -1.24 -13.06 -29.28
N VAL A 103 -0.73 -14.22 -29.70
CA VAL A 103 0.64 -14.66 -29.42
C VAL A 103 1.66 -13.73 -30.08
N ALA A 104 1.44 -13.34 -31.34
CA ALA A 104 2.28 -12.36 -32.01
C ALA A 104 2.29 -11.01 -31.28
N CYS A 105 1.16 -10.57 -30.71
CA CYS A 105 1.10 -9.36 -29.89
C CYS A 105 1.93 -9.50 -28.61
N CYS A 106 1.77 -10.61 -27.87
CA CYS A 106 2.55 -10.88 -26.66
C CYS A 106 4.05 -10.89 -26.97
N ILE A 107 4.47 -11.56 -28.05
CA ILE A 107 5.87 -11.61 -28.48
C ILE A 107 6.35 -10.23 -28.93
N LEU A 108 5.55 -9.46 -29.67
CA LEU A 108 5.98 -8.15 -30.14
C LEU A 108 6.28 -7.18 -28.99
N PHE A 109 5.52 -7.25 -27.90
CA PHE A 109 5.55 -6.23 -26.83
C PHE A 109 6.08 -6.74 -25.48
N HIS A 110 6.75 -7.89 -25.43
CA HIS A 110 7.27 -8.45 -24.16
C HIS A 110 8.49 -7.72 -23.58
N HIS A 111 9.12 -6.84 -24.36
CA HIS A 111 10.17 -5.93 -23.90
C HIS A 111 9.87 -4.51 -24.35
N ASP A 112 10.44 -3.55 -23.62
CA ASP A 112 10.30 -2.12 -23.88
C ASP A 112 11.64 -1.48 -24.29
N TYR A 113 12.26 -2.04 -25.34
CA TYR A 113 13.56 -1.53 -25.81
C TYR A 113 13.43 -0.44 -26.87
N CYS A 114 12.26 -0.31 -27.50
CA CYS A 114 12.08 0.66 -28.59
C CYS A 114 10.60 0.95 -28.86
N ASN A 115 10.34 1.83 -29.82
CA ASN A 115 9.00 2.00 -30.41
C ASN A 115 8.82 1.00 -31.56
N GLU A 116 8.20 -0.15 -31.28
CA GLU A 116 8.09 -1.27 -32.22
C GLU A 116 7.38 -0.89 -33.53
N PRO A 117 6.23 -0.18 -33.51
CA PRO A 117 5.57 0.27 -34.74
C PRO A 117 6.48 1.14 -35.62
N LEU A 118 7.24 2.05 -35.00
CA LEU A 118 8.17 2.92 -35.73
C LEU A 118 9.32 2.12 -36.34
N VAL A 119 9.94 1.21 -35.58
CA VAL A 119 11.05 0.38 -36.04
C VAL A 119 10.64 -0.52 -37.20
N ILE A 120 9.48 -1.18 -37.11
CA ILE A 120 8.93 -2.02 -38.19
C ILE A 120 8.75 -1.20 -39.47
N LYS A 121 8.30 0.06 -39.34
CA LYS A 121 8.04 0.96 -40.46
C LYS A 121 9.31 1.49 -41.12
N THR A 122 10.31 1.91 -40.33
CA THR A 122 11.49 2.64 -40.82
C THR A 122 12.68 1.73 -41.12
N ARG A 123 12.76 0.54 -40.51
CA ARG A 123 13.95 -0.33 -40.55
C ARG A 123 13.71 -1.69 -41.19
N THR A 124 12.73 -1.80 -42.10
CA THR A 124 12.37 -3.07 -42.75
C THR A 124 13.55 -3.74 -43.46
N SER A 125 14.42 -2.98 -44.13
CA SER A 125 15.60 -3.53 -44.83
C SER A 125 16.57 -4.22 -43.86
N GLN A 126 16.78 -3.61 -42.70
CA GLN A 126 17.66 -4.12 -41.66
C GLN A 126 17.06 -5.34 -40.97
N ILE A 127 15.76 -5.32 -40.65
CA ILE A 127 15.04 -6.51 -40.15
C ILE A 127 15.27 -7.70 -41.08
N ASN A 128 15.01 -7.53 -42.38
CA ASN A 128 15.21 -8.58 -43.37
C ASN A 128 16.66 -9.07 -43.49
N SER A 129 17.65 -8.20 -43.20
CA SER A 129 19.07 -8.57 -43.25
C SER A 129 19.55 -9.38 -42.03
N LEU A 130 18.85 -9.27 -40.90
CA LEU A 130 19.20 -9.94 -39.65
C LEU A 130 18.53 -11.32 -39.51
N LEU A 131 17.42 -11.54 -40.20
CA LEU A 131 16.66 -12.79 -40.16
C LEU A 131 17.34 -13.91 -40.96
N ILE A 132 17.19 -15.13 -40.48
CA ILE A 132 17.56 -16.36 -41.18
C ILE A 132 16.46 -16.62 -42.24
N PRO A 133 16.81 -16.60 -43.55
CA PRO A 133 15.81 -16.63 -44.62
C PRO A 133 14.85 -17.82 -44.58
N GLU A 134 15.33 -18.98 -44.14
CA GLU A 134 14.59 -20.24 -44.13
C GLU A 134 13.46 -20.28 -43.09
N TYR A 135 13.58 -19.48 -42.01
CA TYR A 135 12.56 -19.40 -40.96
C TYR A 135 11.70 -18.14 -41.05
N ASN A 136 11.99 -17.22 -41.98
CA ASN A 136 11.31 -15.94 -42.08
C ASN A 136 9.89 -16.09 -42.67
N GLN A 137 8.88 -15.88 -41.83
CA GLN A 137 7.45 -15.99 -42.15
C GLN A 137 6.86 -14.77 -42.86
N LYS A 138 7.63 -13.67 -42.94
CA LYS A 138 7.26 -12.42 -43.64
C LYS A 138 5.84 -11.93 -43.30
N PRO A 139 5.53 -11.66 -42.00
CA PRO A 139 4.23 -11.13 -41.60
C PRO A 139 3.87 -9.86 -42.35
N SER A 140 2.60 -9.75 -42.77
CA SER A 140 2.15 -8.61 -43.56
C SER A 140 2.13 -7.32 -42.73
N ARG A 141 2.44 -6.17 -43.37
CA ARG A 141 2.36 -4.85 -42.70
C ARG A 141 0.95 -4.55 -42.16
N ARG A 142 -0.09 -5.03 -42.83
CA ARG A 142 -1.49 -4.88 -42.38
C ARG A 142 -1.73 -5.63 -41.07
N MET A 143 -1.21 -6.86 -40.96
CA MET A 143 -1.28 -7.66 -39.75
C MET A 143 -0.53 -6.98 -38.59
N LEU A 144 0.71 -6.54 -38.79
CA LEU A 144 1.49 -5.88 -37.74
C LEU A 144 0.79 -4.60 -37.24
N LYS A 145 0.22 -3.80 -38.15
CA LYS A 145 -0.60 -2.63 -37.79
C LYS A 145 -1.86 -3.03 -37.00
N ASN A 146 -2.51 -4.13 -37.38
CA ASN A 146 -3.69 -4.64 -36.69
C ASN A 146 -3.37 -5.05 -35.24
N ILE A 147 -2.24 -5.74 -35.04
CA ILE A 147 -1.74 -6.13 -33.71
C ILE A 147 -1.59 -4.91 -32.81
N CYS A 148 -0.86 -3.88 -33.28
CA CYS A 148 -0.60 -2.67 -32.50
C CYS A 148 -1.89 -1.92 -32.13
N ASN A 149 -2.90 -1.93 -33.01
CA ASN A 149 -4.11 -1.13 -32.80
C ASN A 149 -5.19 -1.85 -32.00
N ASN A 150 -5.31 -3.18 -32.15
CA ASN A 150 -6.52 -3.90 -31.73
C ASN A 150 -6.29 -5.05 -30.75
N TYR A 151 -5.05 -5.53 -30.56
CA TYR A 151 -4.79 -6.73 -29.75
C TYR A 151 -4.16 -6.41 -28.38
N LEU A 152 -3.45 -5.29 -28.24
CA LEU A 152 -2.81 -4.90 -26.97
C LEU A 152 -3.78 -4.79 -25.78
N LYS A 153 -5.04 -4.44 -26.02
CA LYS A 153 -6.06 -4.23 -24.99
C LYS A 153 -6.99 -5.44 -24.79
N LYS A 154 -6.82 -6.53 -25.55
CA LYS A 154 -7.63 -7.75 -25.38
C LYS A 154 -7.33 -8.43 -24.04
N GLN A 155 -8.35 -9.01 -23.42
CA GLN A 155 -8.24 -9.64 -22.11
C GLN A 155 -7.25 -10.81 -22.15
N GLU A 156 -7.32 -11.65 -23.17
CA GLU A 156 -6.45 -12.79 -23.38
C GLU A 156 -4.99 -12.34 -23.57
N THR A 157 -4.76 -11.28 -24.35
CA THR A 157 -3.42 -10.71 -24.56
C THR A 157 -2.83 -10.19 -23.25
N ILE A 158 -3.61 -9.46 -22.44
CA ILE A 158 -3.16 -8.96 -21.13
C ILE A 158 -2.76 -10.11 -20.22
N ILE A 159 -3.59 -11.15 -20.12
CA ILE A 159 -3.30 -12.32 -19.28
C ILE A 159 -2.06 -13.06 -19.78
N VAL A 160 -2.01 -13.43 -21.07
CA VAL A 160 -0.92 -14.22 -21.65
C VAL A 160 0.41 -13.45 -21.60
N LYS A 161 0.41 -12.15 -21.90
CA LYS A 161 1.61 -11.30 -21.80
C LYS A 161 2.09 -11.18 -20.37
N GLY A 162 1.19 -10.96 -19.42
CA GLY A 162 1.53 -10.90 -17.99
C GLY A 162 2.14 -12.20 -17.48
N LEU A 163 1.55 -13.35 -17.85
CA LEU A 163 2.08 -14.68 -17.52
C LEU A 163 3.42 -14.96 -18.21
N LEU A 164 3.60 -14.53 -19.46
CA LEU A 164 4.87 -14.62 -20.18
C LEU A 164 5.96 -13.85 -19.44
N HIS A 165 5.69 -12.61 -19.00
CA HIS A 165 6.65 -11.83 -18.21
C HIS A 165 6.99 -12.55 -16.89
N ARG A 166 6.01 -13.14 -16.20
CA ARG A 166 6.30 -13.93 -14.99
C ARG A 166 7.23 -15.11 -15.27
N CYS A 167 6.98 -15.85 -16.36
CA CYS A 167 7.79 -16.99 -16.75
C CYS A 167 9.21 -16.55 -17.15
N ASP A 168 9.35 -15.52 -17.99
CA ASP A 168 10.65 -15.03 -18.43
C ASP A 168 11.46 -14.42 -17.28
N TYR A 169 10.84 -13.60 -16.42
CA TYR A 169 11.56 -12.94 -15.33
C TYR A 169 12.02 -13.94 -14.27
N SER A 170 11.20 -14.92 -13.91
CA SER A 170 11.60 -16.00 -12.99
C SER A 170 12.61 -16.96 -13.61
N ALA A 171 12.54 -17.20 -14.93
CA ALA A 171 13.57 -17.94 -15.67
C ALA A 171 14.90 -17.23 -15.70
N SER A 172 14.85 -15.92 -15.89
CA SER A 172 16.05 -15.12 -16.01
C SER A 172 16.69 -14.77 -14.69
N GLY A 173 15.89 -14.54 -13.64
CA GLY A 173 16.38 -14.29 -12.29
C GLY A 173 16.67 -15.55 -11.48
N ASN A 174 16.34 -16.74 -12.00
CA ASN A 174 16.51 -18.03 -11.31
C ASN A 174 15.87 -18.06 -9.90
N TYR A 175 14.62 -17.60 -9.81
CA TYR A 175 13.83 -17.63 -8.58
C TYR A 175 12.49 -18.35 -8.83
N GLU A 176 11.83 -18.78 -7.76
CA GLU A 176 10.55 -19.46 -7.84
C GLU A 176 9.47 -18.53 -8.38
N ILE A 177 8.79 -18.96 -9.45
CA ILE A 177 7.71 -18.17 -10.05
C ILE A 177 6.55 -18.00 -9.06
N GLU A 178 6.27 -19.01 -8.25
CA GLU A 178 5.14 -19.03 -7.32
C GLU A 178 5.33 -20.11 -6.26
N TYR A 179 5.30 -19.72 -4.99
CA TYR A 179 5.26 -20.65 -3.88
C TYR A 179 3.81 -21.09 -3.61
N PRO A 180 3.57 -22.37 -3.25
CA PRO A 180 2.23 -22.85 -2.96
C PRO A 180 1.66 -22.18 -1.70
N ASN A 181 0.36 -21.85 -1.72
CA ASN A 181 -0.35 -21.51 -0.49
C ASN A 181 -0.90 -22.78 0.16
N ASP A 182 -0.06 -23.51 0.90
CA ASP A 182 -0.42 -24.75 1.57
C ASP A 182 -0.49 -24.63 3.10
N PHE A 183 -0.30 -23.43 3.64
CA PHE A 183 -0.15 -23.21 5.08
C PHE A 183 -1.33 -22.48 5.73
N LEU A 184 -2.04 -21.61 5.01
CA LEU A 184 -2.88 -20.59 5.67
C LEU A 184 -4.06 -21.22 6.45
N GLU A 185 -4.77 -22.16 5.84
CA GLU A 185 -5.90 -22.83 6.51
C GLU A 185 -5.45 -23.67 7.71
N ALA A 186 -4.32 -24.38 7.57
CA ALA A 186 -3.75 -25.18 8.65
C ALA A 186 -3.27 -24.30 9.82
N GLY A 187 -2.59 -23.19 9.50
CA GLY A 187 -2.13 -22.22 10.50
C GLY A 187 -3.29 -21.52 11.23
N LEU A 188 -4.36 -21.16 10.52
CA LEU A 188 -5.57 -20.60 11.13
C LEU A 188 -6.27 -21.62 12.04
N ALA A 189 -6.34 -22.89 11.63
CA ALA A 189 -6.87 -23.96 12.48
C ALA A 189 -6.00 -24.18 13.74
N GLN A 190 -4.68 -24.13 13.60
CA GLN A 190 -3.77 -24.21 14.75
C GLN A 190 -3.95 -23.03 15.70
N MET A 191 -4.08 -21.81 15.17
CA MET A 191 -4.35 -20.61 15.96
C MET A 191 -5.66 -20.76 16.75
N MET A 192 -6.73 -21.28 16.13
CA MET A 192 -7.98 -21.59 16.83
C MET A 192 -7.78 -22.62 17.95
N ASN A 193 -7.01 -23.68 17.71
CA ASN A 193 -6.69 -24.67 18.75
C ASN A 193 -5.97 -24.03 19.96
N GLU A 194 -5.12 -23.02 19.73
CA GLU A 194 -4.47 -22.28 20.82
C GLU A 194 -5.44 -21.38 21.59
N TRP A 195 -6.38 -20.75 20.90
CA TRP A 195 -7.44 -20.00 21.55
C TRP A 195 -8.31 -20.91 22.42
N GLN A 196 -8.62 -22.12 21.95
CA GLN A 196 -9.35 -23.14 22.70
C GLN A 196 -8.61 -23.61 23.96
N LYS A 197 -7.27 -23.64 23.96
CA LYS A 197 -6.48 -23.91 25.18
C LYS A 197 -6.67 -22.83 26.24
N LYS A 198 -6.87 -21.56 25.84
CA LYS A 198 -7.10 -20.43 26.76
C LYS A 198 -8.56 -20.32 27.18
N LYS A 199 -9.48 -20.52 26.24
CA LYS A 199 -10.93 -20.50 26.44
C LYS A 199 -11.57 -21.61 25.62
N LYS A 200 -11.99 -22.69 26.29
CA LYS A 200 -12.43 -23.95 25.66
C LYS A 200 -13.53 -23.78 24.60
N ASP A 201 -14.44 -22.83 24.79
CA ASP A 201 -15.57 -22.59 23.89
C ASP A 201 -15.24 -21.60 22.74
N SER A 202 -13.95 -21.35 22.47
CA SER A 202 -13.54 -20.51 21.34
C SER A 202 -13.90 -21.19 20.02
N CYS A 203 -14.61 -20.47 19.17
CA CYS A 203 -15.03 -20.89 17.84
C CYS A 203 -14.97 -19.70 16.88
N TRP A 204 -15.01 -19.99 15.58
CA TRP A 204 -15.20 -18.95 14.57
C TRP A 204 -16.57 -18.30 14.75
N ASN A 205 -16.64 -16.98 14.66
CA ASN A 205 -17.90 -16.26 14.76
C ASN A 205 -18.62 -16.19 13.41
N GLU A 206 -19.84 -15.64 13.40
CA GLU A 206 -20.68 -15.59 12.19
C GLU A 206 -20.02 -14.87 10.99
N LEU A 207 -19.20 -13.84 11.26
CA LEU A 207 -18.44 -13.15 10.21
C LEU A 207 -17.41 -14.08 9.57
N GLN A 208 -16.65 -14.78 10.41
CA GLN A 208 -15.61 -15.70 9.98
C GLN A 208 -16.20 -16.91 9.25
N GLU A 209 -17.32 -17.45 9.73
CA GLU A 209 -18.08 -18.52 9.05
C GLU A 209 -18.60 -18.08 7.69
N PHE A 210 -19.20 -16.89 7.59
CA PHE A 210 -19.64 -16.32 6.31
C PHE A 210 -18.48 -16.19 5.32
N CYS A 211 -17.30 -15.77 5.78
CA CYS A 211 -16.11 -15.70 4.94
C CYS A 211 -15.64 -17.08 4.44
N ILE A 212 -15.71 -18.13 5.28
CA ILE A 212 -15.38 -19.51 4.91
C ILE A 212 -16.37 -20.05 3.86
N GLU A 213 -17.67 -19.81 4.05
CA GLU A 213 -18.73 -20.32 3.16
C GLU A 213 -18.72 -19.66 1.77
N ASN A 214 -18.14 -18.46 1.65
CA ASN A 214 -18.24 -17.62 0.45
C ASN A 214 -16.87 -17.33 -0.18
N ARG A 215 -15.90 -18.24 -0.01
CA ARG A 215 -14.53 -18.14 -0.56
C ARG A 215 -14.47 -17.93 -2.07
N GLU A 216 -15.45 -18.43 -2.82
CA GLU A 216 -15.48 -18.37 -4.29
C GLU A 216 -16.32 -17.21 -4.82
N GLU A 217 -16.92 -16.41 -3.93
CA GLU A 217 -17.77 -15.27 -4.28
C GLU A 217 -17.05 -13.96 -3.97
N ASN A 218 -17.44 -12.89 -4.67
CA ASN A 218 -17.10 -11.55 -4.24
C ASN A 218 -17.99 -11.17 -3.05
N ILE A 219 -17.41 -10.67 -1.97
CA ILE A 219 -18.16 -10.37 -0.74
C ILE A 219 -17.98 -8.94 -0.24
N ILE A 220 -19.02 -8.43 0.42
CA ILE A 220 -18.96 -7.27 1.31
C ILE A 220 -19.40 -7.74 2.69
N ALA A 221 -18.52 -7.61 3.69
CA ALA A 221 -18.83 -7.94 5.07
C ALA A 221 -18.67 -6.70 5.95
N LEU A 222 -19.78 -6.22 6.51
CA LEU A 222 -19.78 -5.09 7.45
C LEU A 222 -19.71 -5.63 8.87
N ALA A 223 -18.64 -5.30 9.59
CA ALA A 223 -18.43 -5.81 10.94
C ALA A 223 -17.68 -4.83 11.85
N PRO A 224 -18.14 -4.61 13.09
CA PRO A 224 -17.55 -3.65 14.01
C PRO A 224 -16.09 -4.01 14.35
N THR A 225 -15.36 -3.03 14.88
CA THR A 225 -14.01 -3.24 15.39
C THR A 225 -14.02 -4.29 16.50
N GLY A 226 -13.06 -5.21 16.46
CA GLY A 226 -12.95 -6.31 17.44
C GLY A 226 -13.65 -7.62 17.05
N MET A 227 -14.44 -7.67 15.97
CA MET A 227 -15.10 -8.90 15.50
C MET A 227 -14.16 -9.87 14.75
N GLY A 228 -12.86 -9.58 14.66
CA GLY A 228 -11.90 -10.46 13.98
C GLY A 228 -11.94 -10.35 12.44
N LYS A 229 -12.11 -9.13 11.90
CA LYS A 229 -12.09 -8.84 10.45
C LYS A 229 -10.84 -9.37 9.74
N THR A 230 -9.67 -9.23 10.37
CA THR A 230 -8.40 -9.74 9.83
C THR A 230 -8.47 -11.25 9.60
N GLU A 231 -8.91 -12.02 10.60
CA GLU A 231 -9.06 -13.46 10.48
C GLU A 231 -10.13 -13.85 9.46
N ALA A 232 -11.23 -13.10 9.39
CA ALA A 232 -12.28 -13.33 8.41
C ALA A 232 -11.75 -13.17 6.97
N GLY A 233 -10.97 -12.12 6.70
CA GLY A 233 -10.31 -11.92 5.41
C GLY A 233 -9.32 -13.03 5.08
N LEU A 234 -8.49 -13.47 6.04
CA LEU A 234 -7.56 -14.59 5.84
C LEU A 234 -8.29 -15.92 5.59
N LEU A 235 -9.38 -16.17 6.31
CA LEU A 235 -10.24 -17.35 6.13
C LEU A 235 -10.94 -17.35 4.76
N TRP A 236 -11.31 -16.18 4.24
CA TRP A 236 -11.88 -16.03 2.90
C TRP A 236 -10.83 -16.24 1.80
N ILE A 237 -9.58 -15.82 2.02
CA ILE A 237 -8.46 -16.16 1.12
C ILE A 237 -8.27 -17.68 1.09
N GLY A 238 -8.15 -18.32 2.26
CA GLY A 238 -7.85 -19.75 2.37
C GLY A 238 -6.50 -20.13 1.74
N ASN A 239 -6.35 -21.37 1.30
CA ASN A 239 -5.13 -21.86 0.63
C ASN A 239 -5.05 -21.42 -0.85
N HIS A 240 -5.33 -20.14 -1.13
CA HIS A 240 -5.27 -19.53 -2.47
C HIS A 240 -4.35 -18.32 -2.46
N LYS A 241 -3.77 -17.92 -3.60
CA LYS A 241 -2.95 -16.70 -3.64
C LYS A 241 -3.74 -15.49 -3.19
N GLY A 242 -3.24 -14.78 -2.17
CA GLY A 242 -3.95 -13.75 -1.44
C GLY A 242 -3.19 -12.44 -1.34
N PHE A 243 -3.91 -11.33 -1.47
CA PHE A 243 -3.42 -9.99 -1.18
C PHE A 243 -4.34 -9.32 -0.16
N PHE A 244 -3.77 -8.84 0.93
CA PHE A 244 -4.49 -8.10 1.95
C PHE A 244 -4.07 -6.63 1.89
N ILE A 245 -5.00 -5.74 1.55
CA ILE A 245 -4.73 -4.34 1.23
C ILE A 245 -5.31 -3.43 2.30
N LEU A 246 -4.48 -2.53 2.81
CA LEU A 246 -4.87 -1.51 3.78
C LEU A 246 -4.35 -0.12 3.39
N PRO A 247 -5.02 0.96 3.82
CA PRO A 247 -4.57 2.33 3.52
C PRO A 247 -3.28 2.72 4.25
N ILE A 248 -2.99 2.11 5.41
CA ILE A 248 -1.98 2.58 6.37
C ILE A 248 -0.91 1.53 6.68
N ARG A 249 0.36 1.94 6.61
CA ARG A 249 1.55 1.08 6.80
C ARG A 249 1.64 0.43 8.17
N THR A 250 1.35 1.16 9.24
CA THR A 250 1.39 0.62 10.61
C THR A 250 0.39 -0.51 10.81
N ALA A 251 -0.80 -0.44 10.19
CA ALA A 251 -1.77 -1.54 10.21
C ALA A 251 -1.29 -2.74 9.38
N ILE A 252 -0.64 -2.52 8.24
CA ILE A 252 -0.01 -3.56 7.41
C ILE A 252 1.04 -4.32 8.22
N ASN A 253 1.94 -3.59 8.89
CA ASN A 253 2.98 -4.17 9.75
C ASN A 253 2.37 -5.00 10.88
N ALA A 254 1.33 -4.49 11.55
CA ALA A 254 0.64 -5.22 12.61
C ALA A 254 0.02 -6.54 12.11
N ILE A 255 -0.58 -6.56 10.91
CA ILE A 255 -1.12 -7.79 10.32
C ILE A 255 0.00 -8.75 9.92
N TYR A 256 1.09 -8.24 9.35
CA TYR A 256 2.26 -9.05 9.02
C TYR A 256 2.82 -9.75 10.27
N ASP A 257 3.08 -9.00 11.34
CA ASP A 257 3.56 -9.57 12.60
C ASP A 257 2.55 -10.54 13.21
N ARG A 258 1.25 -10.27 13.09
CA ARG A 258 0.22 -11.18 13.57
C ARG A 258 0.26 -12.52 12.84
N ILE A 259 0.36 -12.53 11.51
CA ILE A 259 0.46 -13.75 10.71
C ILE A 259 1.79 -14.47 11.02
N LYS A 260 2.90 -13.73 11.01
CA LYS A 260 4.24 -14.25 11.32
C LYS A 260 4.26 -14.96 12.68
N ASN A 261 3.75 -14.31 13.72
CA ASN A 261 3.89 -14.78 15.10
C ASN A 261 2.81 -15.80 15.51
N GLN A 262 1.56 -15.66 15.03
CA GLN A 262 0.43 -16.48 15.51
C GLN A 262 0.02 -17.59 14.55
N ILE A 263 0.26 -17.43 13.24
CA ILE A 263 -0.15 -18.40 12.21
C ILE A 263 1.07 -19.21 11.75
N LEU A 264 2.15 -18.53 11.36
CA LEU A 264 3.36 -19.16 10.83
C LEU A 264 4.34 -19.62 11.90
N LYS A 265 4.47 -18.85 13.00
CA LYS A 265 5.53 -19.00 14.00
C LYS A 265 6.91 -19.12 13.35
N ASP A 266 7.15 -18.22 12.41
CA ASP A 266 8.36 -18.13 11.57
C ASP A 266 8.65 -19.35 10.67
N GLU A 267 7.77 -20.35 10.59
CA GLU A 267 7.96 -21.50 9.72
C GLU A 267 7.92 -21.10 8.24
N LYS A 268 9.05 -21.26 7.54
CA LYS A 268 9.22 -20.96 6.10
C LYS A 268 8.71 -19.56 5.72
N LEU A 269 8.96 -18.58 6.59
CA LEU A 269 8.46 -17.21 6.44
C LEU A 269 8.74 -16.63 5.04
N GLU A 270 9.98 -16.81 4.56
CA GLU A 270 10.47 -16.32 3.26
C GLU A 270 9.86 -16.98 2.03
N GLU A 271 9.07 -18.04 2.21
CA GLU A 271 8.33 -18.75 1.15
C GLU A 271 6.80 -18.49 1.24
N ARG A 272 6.32 -17.86 2.32
CA ARG A 272 4.88 -17.86 2.69
C ARG A 272 4.24 -16.48 2.77
N LEU A 273 4.93 -15.48 3.32
CA LEU A 273 4.33 -14.16 3.62
C LEU A 273 5.17 -13.04 3.02
N GLY A 274 4.56 -12.10 2.31
CA GLY A 274 5.23 -10.92 1.77
C GLY A 274 4.70 -9.61 2.35
N LEU A 275 5.56 -8.61 2.39
CA LEU A 275 5.24 -7.25 2.82
C LEU A 275 5.57 -6.25 1.70
N LEU A 276 4.55 -5.55 1.23
CA LEU A 276 4.62 -4.69 0.05
C LEU A 276 4.24 -3.25 0.42
N HIS A 277 5.21 -2.49 0.89
CA HIS A 277 5.18 -1.03 1.02
C HIS A 277 6.61 -0.47 0.87
N SER A 278 6.74 0.84 0.69
CA SER A 278 8.03 1.50 0.39
C SER A 278 9.13 1.34 1.45
N GLU A 279 8.78 0.89 2.66
CA GLU A 279 9.69 0.73 3.80
C GLU A 279 9.86 -0.75 4.22
N SER A 280 9.39 -1.70 3.38
CA SER A 280 9.42 -3.12 3.74
C SER A 280 10.83 -3.66 4.01
N LEU A 281 11.84 -3.13 3.30
CA LEU A 281 13.25 -3.52 3.51
C LEU A 281 13.73 -3.20 4.93
N SER A 282 13.44 -1.99 5.41
CA SER A 282 13.78 -1.55 6.77
C SER A 282 13.06 -2.41 7.80
N TYR A 283 11.78 -2.66 7.57
CA TYR A 283 10.96 -3.45 8.47
C TYR A 283 11.47 -4.88 8.58
N TYR A 284 11.83 -5.52 7.46
CA TYR A 284 12.48 -6.82 7.48
C TYR A 284 13.79 -6.81 8.25
N GLY A 285 14.64 -5.79 8.05
CA GLY A 285 15.92 -5.64 8.77
C GLY A 285 15.81 -5.80 10.29
N SER A 286 14.70 -5.34 10.87
CA SER A 286 14.48 -5.33 12.32
C SER A 286 13.54 -6.45 12.84
N HIS A 287 12.78 -7.12 11.97
CA HIS A 287 11.69 -8.01 12.38
C HIS A 287 11.82 -9.46 11.87
N VAL A 288 12.88 -9.80 11.15
CA VAL A 288 13.15 -11.17 10.67
C VAL A 288 14.49 -11.71 11.21
N GLY A 289 14.64 -13.04 11.20
CA GLY A 289 15.84 -13.71 11.72
C GLY A 289 17.13 -13.24 11.04
N GLN A 290 18.24 -13.26 11.80
CA GLN A 290 19.55 -12.78 11.33
C GLN A 290 20.12 -13.61 10.15
N GLU A 291 19.74 -14.88 10.01
CA GLU A 291 20.21 -15.78 8.96
C GLU A 291 19.51 -15.59 7.61
N MET A 292 18.44 -14.80 7.55
CA MET A 292 17.62 -14.63 6.34
C MET A 292 18.27 -13.70 5.30
N ASP A 293 18.18 -14.00 4.01
CA ASP A 293 18.55 -13.02 2.97
C ASP A 293 17.38 -12.04 2.76
N ILE A 294 17.48 -10.86 3.38
CA ILE A 294 16.44 -9.82 3.31
C ILE A 294 16.26 -9.27 1.89
N LEU A 295 17.33 -9.23 1.08
CA LEU A 295 17.24 -8.74 -0.30
C LEU A 295 16.49 -9.74 -1.16
N ASP A 296 16.86 -11.01 -1.09
CA ASP A 296 16.17 -12.09 -1.78
C ASP A 296 14.70 -12.15 -1.33
N TYR A 297 14.43 -12.11 -0.03
CA TYR A 297 13.07 -12.13 0.50
C TYR A 297 12.22 -10.94 0.00
N ARG A 298 12.79 -9.72 -0.01
CA ARG A 298 12.13 -8.56 -0.63
C ARG A 298 11.87 -8.77 -2.11
N ASN A 299 12.84 -9.31 -2.85
CA ASN A 299 12.72 -9.54 -4.28
C ASN A 299 11.61 -10.57 -4.58
N LYS A 300 11.50 -11.65 -3.79
CA LYS A 300 10.38 -12.62 -3.88
C LYS A 300 9.02 -11.95 -3.68
N GLY A 301 8.92 -11.04 -2.70
CA GLY A 301 7.72 -10.21 -2.51
C GLY A 301 7.43 -9.32 -3.72
N GLN A 302 8.42 -8.57 -4.21
CA GLN A 302 8.27 -7.65 -5.35
C GLN A 302 7.96 -8.36 -6.68
N ALA A 303 8.46 -9.59 -6.85
CA ALA A 303 8.12 -10.47 -7.96
C ALA A 303 6.71 -11.07 -7.85
N LEU A 304 6.02 -10.83 -6.73
CA LEU A 304 4.72 -11.39 -6.38
C LEU A 304 4.76 -12.93 -6.37
N SER A 305 5.87 -13.55 -5.99
CA SER A 305 6.02 -15.02 -5.92
C SER A 305 5.46 -15.62 -4.63
N LEU A 306 5.32 -14.81 -3.58
CA LEU A 306 4.83 -15.26 -2.27
C LEU A 306 3.30 -15.43 -2.29
N PRO A 307 2.76 -16.47 -1.63
CA PRO A 307 1.35 -16.83 -1.73
C PRO A 307 0.44 -15.84 -0.99
N LEU A 308 0.88 -15.27 0.12
CA LEU A 308 0.14 -14.25 0.86
C LEU A 308 0.96 -12.97 0.96
N ASN A 309 0.40 -11.83 0.56
CA ASN A 309 1.09 -10.53 0.67
C ASN A 309 0.21 -9.50 1.37
N ILE A 310 0.78 -8.76 2.31
CA ILE A 310 0.15 -7.61 2.96
C ILE A 310 0.70 -6.35 2.32
N SER A 311 -0.16 -5.47 1.82
CA SER A 311 0.27 -4.39 0.93
C SER A 311 -0.51 -3.09 1.11
N THR A 312 0.13 -1.97 0.74
CA THR A 312 -0.59 -0.74 0.45
C THR A 312 -1.16 -0.75 -0.97
N LEU A 313 -2.23 0.01 -1.20
CA LEU A 313 -2.84 0.14 -2.52
C LEU A 313 -1.81 0.54 -3.60
N ASP A 314 -0.97 1.53 -3.30
CA ASP A 314 0.00 2.10 -4.22
C ASP A 314 1.09 1.12 -4.73
N GLN A 315 1.39 0.06 -3.98
CA GLN A 315 2.37 -0.94 -4.44
C GLN A 315 1.79 -1.93 -5.44
N LEU A 316 0.49 -2.21 -5.36
CA LEU A 316 -0.16 -3.23 -6.18
C LEU A 316 -0.97 -2.65 -7.33
N PHE A 317 -1.60 -1.49 -7.15
CA PHE A 317 -2.58 -0.93 -8.08
C PHE A 317 -2.01 0.11 -9.05
N ASP A 318 -0.68 0.33 -9.06
CA ASP A 318 -0.02 1.17 -10.08
C ASP A 318 -0.22 0.65 -11.52
N PHE A 319 -0.71 -0.59 -11.71
CA PHE A 319 -1.08 -1.11 -13.02
C PHE A 319 -2.20 -0.32 -13.70
N VAL A 320 -3.00 0.46 -12.95
CA VAL A 320 -4.10 1.27 -13.52
C VAL A 320 -3.59 2.37 -14.45
N PHE A 321 -2.32 2.76 -14.34
CA PHE A 321 -1.66 3.74 -15.21
C PHE A 321 -1.19 3.15 -16.55
N LYS A 322 -1.37 1.84 -16.77
CA LYS A 322 -1.08 1.15 -18.04
C LYS A 322 0.37 1.37 -18.54
N TYR A 323 1.33 1.56 -17.64
CA TYR A 323 2.75 1.61 -17.99
C TYR A 323 3.19 0.32 -18.71
N LYS A 324 4.18 0.36 -19.58
CA LYS A 324 4.62 -0.84 -20.30
C LYS A 324 5.09 -1.93 -19.32
N GLY A 325 4.41 -3.08 -19.34
CA GLY A 325 4.66 -4.19 -18.39
C GLY A 325 3.68 -4.26 -17.21
N TYR A 326 2.69 -3.37 -17.13
CA TYR A 326 1.61 -3.43 -16.11
C TYR A 326 0.87 -4.78 -16.10
N GLU A 327 0.86 -5.48 -17.23
CA GLU A 327 0.16 -6.75 -17.42
C GLU A 327 0.65 -7.83 -16.45
N LEU A 328 1.91 -7.80 -16.02
CA LEU A 328 2.45 -8.75 -15.05
C LEU A 328 1.66 -8.70 -13.73
N LYS A 329 1.42 -7.49 -13.20
CA LYS A 329 0.66 -7.32 -11.95
C LYS A 329 -0.79 -7.69 -12.15
N LEU A 330 -1.41 -7.19 -13.21
CA LEU A 330 -2.82 -7.44 -13.48
C LEU A 330 -3.11 -8.93 -13.73
N ALA A 331 -2.27 -9.64 -14.48
CA ALA A 331 -2.40 -11.09 -14.68
C ALA A 331 -2.19 -11.88 -13.38
N THR A 332 -1.30 -11.42 -12.50
CA THR A 332 -1.11 -12.02 -11.16
C THR A 332 -2.37 -11.85 -10.30
N LEU A 333 -2.92 -10.65 -10.26
CA LEU A 333 -4.12 -10.32 -9.49
C LEU A 333 -5.37 -11.02 -10.06
N ALA A 334 -5.41 -11.28 -11.37
CA ALA A 334 -6.54 -11.92 -12.07
C ALA A 334 -6.82 -13.36 -11.60
N TYR A 335 -5.82 -14.10 -11.11
CA TYR A 335 -6.07 -15.41 -10.49
C TYR A 335 -5.97 -15.36 -8.95
N SER A 336 -5.89 -14.18 -8.34
CA SER A 336 -5.71 -14.01 -6.88
C SER A 336 -7.00 -13.61 -6.16
N LYS A 337 -6.97 -13.73 -4.83
CA LYS A 337 -8.01 -13.25 -3.91
C LYS A 337 -7.55 -11.96 -3.23
N ILE A 338 -8.33 -10.90 -3.36
CA ILE A 338 -7.99 -9.56 -2.87
C ILE A 338 -8.91 -9.18 -1.72
N VAL A 339 -8.35 -8.95 -0.52
CA VAL A 339 -9.06 -8.42 0.63
C VAL A 339 -8.76 -6.93 0.76
N ILE A 340 -9.80 -6.10 0.77
CA ILE A 340 -9.72 -4.67 1.04
C ILE A 340 -10.29 -4.40 2.44
N ASP A 341 -9.47 -3.84 3.32
CA ASP A 341 -9.89 -3.37 4.63
C ASP A 341 -9.92 -1.83 4.66
N GLU A 342 -10.82 -1.28 5.48
CA GLU A 342 -10.98 0.16 5.71
C GLU A 342 -11.12 1.00 4.42
N ILE A 343 -11.87 0.51 3.42
CA ILE A 343 -12.08 1.17 2.12
C ILE A 343 -12.59 2.62 2.24
N GLN A 344 -13.33 2.94 3.30
CA GLN A 344 -13.87 4.27 3.57
C GLN A 344 -12.79 5.30 3.95
N MET A 345 -11.54 4.89 4.16
CA MET A 345 -10.42 5.78 4.47
C MET A 345 -9.71 6.33 3.23
N TYR A 346 -10.01 5.81 2.04
CA TYR A 346 -9.40 6.32 0.83
C TYR A 346 -9.97 7.70 0.48
N ASP A 347 -9.07 8.63 0.15
CA ASP A 347 -9.44 9.87 -0.50
C ASP A 347 -10.04 9.61 -1.90
N ALA A 348 -10.56 10.66 -2.53
CA ALA A 348 -11.28 10.56 -3.78
C ALA A 348 -10.44 9.95 -4.93
N GLU A 349 -9.17 10.34 -5.04
CA GLU A 349 -8.26 9.84 -6.08
C GLU A 349 -7.92 8.38 -5.86
N MET A 350 -7.54 8.01 -4.63
CA MET A 350 -7.21 6.64 -4.25
C MET A 350 -8.41 5.70 -4.37
N LEU A 351 -9.62 6.18 -4.04
CA LEU A 351 -10.83 5.40 -4.25
C LEU A 351 -11.11 5.18 -5.74
N ALA A 352 -10.86 6.17 -6.60
CA ALA A 352 -10.99 6.02 -8.06
C ALA A 352 -10.02 4.96 -8.60
N TYR A 353 -8.74 5.04 -8.22
CA TYR A 353 -7.74 4.02 -8.58
C TYR A 353 -8.12 2.63 -8.08
N LEU A 354 -8.59 2.53 -6.83
CA LEU A 354 -9.04 1.27 -6.24
C LEU A 354 -10.22 0.69 -7.03
N ILE A 355 -11.31 1.43 -7.23
CA ILE A 355 -12.51 0.90 -7.89
C ILE A 355 -12.21 0.52 -9.35
N TYR A 356 -11.44 1.33 -10.07
CA TYR A 356 -11.00 0.99 -11.42
C TYR A 356 -10.15 -0.29 -11.41
N GLY A 357 -9.15 -0.38 -10.54
CA GLY A 357 -8.31 -1.56 -10.42
C GLY A 357 -9.09 -2.82 -10.05
N LEU A 358 -10.01 -2.73 -9.09
CA LEU A 358 -10.90 -3.83 -8.69
C LEU A 358 -11.76 -4.31 -9.86
N ARG A 359 -12.32 -3.38 -10.65
CA ARG A 359 -13.04 -3.74 -11.87
C ARG A 359 -12.17 -4.54 -12.83
N ARG A 360 -10.96 -4.06 -13.13
CA ARG A 360 -10.04 -4.73 -14.06
C ARG A 360 -9.63 -6.12 -13.56
N ILE A 361 -9.40 -6.27 -12.25
CA ILE A 361 -9.09 -7.56 -11.62
C ILE A 361 -10.28 -8.52 -11.74
N HIS A 362 -11.48 -8.04 -11.41
CA HIS A 362 -12.71 -8.83 -11.47
C HIS A 362 -13.04 -9.30 -12.90
N GLU A 363 -12.93 -8.41 -13.88
CA GLU A 363 -13.17 -8.69 -15.31
C GLU A 363 -12.25 -9.81 -15.85
N LEU A 364 -11.07 -10.00 -15.26
CA LEU A 364 -10.11 -11.04 -15.65
C LEU A 364 -10.18 -12.31 -14.78
N GLY A 365 -11.09 -12.36 -13.79
CA GLY A 365 -11.36 -13.55 -12.98
C GLY A 365 -10.97 -13.45 -11.50
N GLY A 366 -10.37 -12.34 -11.08
CA GLY A 366 -9.95 -12.16 -9.69
C GLY A 366 -11.16 -12.04 -8.76
N LYS A 367 -10.96 -12.42 -7.50
CA LYS A 367 -12.02 -12.40 -6.47
C LYS A 367 -11.73 -11.33 -5.44
N ILE A 368 -12.78 -10.70 -4.93
CA ILE A 368 -12.67 -9.52 -4.06
C ILE A 368 -13.52 -9.69 -2.80
N ALA A 369 -12.92 -9.45 -1.64
CA ALA A 369 -13.61 -9.27 -0.37
C ALA A 369 -13.37 -7.85 0.15
N ILE A 370 -14.45 -7.15 0.47
CA ILE A 370 -14.39 -5.89 1.22
C ILE A 370 -14.86 -6.20 2.63
N VAL A 371 -13.95 -6.06 3.61
CA VAL A 371 -14.24 -6.33 5.02
C VAL A 371 -13.98 -5.04 5.78
N THR A 372 -15.04 -4.36 6.24
CA THR A 372 -14.91 -3.04 6.89
C THR A 372 -15.92 -2.85 8.03
N ALA A 373 -15.69 -1.88 8.91
CA ALA A 373 -16.69 -1.47 9.91
C ALA A 373 -17.91 -0.80 9.29
N THR A 374 -17.70 0.05 8.28
CA THR A 374 -18.73 0.90 7.70
C THR A 374 -18.48 1.08 6.21
N LEU A 375 -19.52 0.98 5.39
CA LEU A 375 -19.44 1.22 3.95
C LEU A 375 -20.52 2.21 3.53
N PRO A 376 -20.17 3.48 3.28
CA PRO A 376 -21.14 4.47 2.81
C PRO A 376 -21.88 4.03 1.55
N PRO A 377 -23.20 4.31 1.44
CA PRO A 377 -24.00 3.89 0.28
C PRO A 377 -23.48 4.40 -1.05
N PHE A 378 -22.86 5.59 -1.09
CA PHE A 378 -22.26 6.10 -2.31
C PHE A 378 -21.14 5.18 -2.84
N ILE A 379 -20.25 4.67 -1.97
CA ILE A 379 -19.17 3.74 -2.35
C ILE A 379 -19.77 2.44 -2.87
N LYS A 380 -20.77 1.91 -2.16
CA LYS A 380 -21.52 0.71 -2.59
C LYS A 380 -22.16 0.88 -3.97
N LYS A 381 -22.72 2.06 -4.26
CA LYS A 381 -23.25 2.40 -5.59
C LYS A 381 -22.16 2.43 -6.64
N LEU A 382 -21.01 3.06 -6.37
CA LEU A 382 -19.87 3.13 -7.29
C LEU A 382 -19.31 1.75 -7.65
N LEU A 383 -19.17 0.87 -6.65
CA LEU A 383 -18.70 -0.51 -6.82
C LEU A 383 -19.62 -1.34 -7.73
N ARG A 384 -20.93 -1.12 -7.65
CA ARG A 384 -21.96 -1.85 -8.42
C ARG A 384 -22.35 -1.18 -9.74
N ASP A 385 -22.01 0.09 -9.94
CA ASP A 385 -22.37 0.82 -11.14
C ASP A 385 -21.71 0.19 -12.37
N LYS A 386 -22.51 -0.06 -13.41
CA LYS A 386 -22.08 -0.78 -14.63
C LYS A 386 -20.97 -0.08 -15.41
N ASN A 387 -20.86 1.24 -15.30
CA ASN A 387 -19.85 2.02 -16.00
C ASN A 387 -18.61 2.28 -15.13
N ILE A 388 -18.71 2.05 -13.82
CA ILE A 388 -17.64 2.34 -12.85
C ILE A 388 -17.02 1.04 -12.35
N GLY A 389 -17.57 0.41 -11.31
CA GLY A 389 -17.02 -0.82 -10.73
C GLY A 389 -17.49 -2.10 -11.45
N ASN A 390 -18.78 -2.18 -11.79
CA ASN A 390 -19.40 -3.35 -12.42
C ASN A 390 -19.11 -4.68 -11.69
N ILE A 391 -19.18 -4.68 -10.35
CA ILE A 391 -18.92 -5.88 -9.53
C ILE A 391 -20.16 -6.22 -8.72
N GLU A 392 -20.62 -7.46 -8.83
CA GLU A 392 -21.65 -8.01 -7.95
C GLU A 392 -21.01 -8.55 -6.68
N PHE A 393 -21.65 -8.29 -5.53
CA PHE A 393 -21.18 -8.69 -4.22
C PHE A 393 -22.28 -9.36 -3.42
N LYS A 394 -21.97 -10.50 -2.80
CA LYS A 394 -22.76 -11.06 -1.71
C LYS A 394 -22.46 -10.29 -0.43
N GLU A 395 -23.49 -9.73 0.19
CA GLU A 395 -23.34 -8.78 1.28
C GLU A 395 -24.00 -9.29 2.56
N ARG A 396 -23.33 -9.11 3.70
CA ARG A 396 -23.92 -9.34 5.02
C ARG A 396 -23.41 -8.31 6.02
N ASP A 397 -24.32 -7.83 6.86
CA ASP A 397 -24.04 -6.91 7.97
C ASP A 397 -24.08 -7.70 9.28
N PHE A 398 -23.00 -7.57 10.06
CA PHE A 398 -22.78 -8.22 11.35
C PHE A 398 -22.69 -7.20 12.49
N THR A 399 -23.11 -5.96 12.27
CA THR A 399 -23.20 -4.95 13.32
C THR A 399 -24.19 -5.39 14.40
N ASN A 400 -23.90 -5.02 15.64
CA ASN A 400 -24.66 -5.40 16.82
C ASN A 400 -24.98 -4.17 17.68
N ASP A 401 -25.91 -4.29 18.63
CA ASP A 401 -26.33 -3.17 19.47
C ASP A 401 -25.41 -2.97 20.69
N LEU A 402 -24.09 -3.14 20.51
CA LEU A 402 -23.10 -2.90 21.56
C LEU A 402 -23.12 -1.41 21.97
N LYS A 403 -23.38 -1.18 23.26
CA LYS A 403 -23.43 0.15 23.86
C LYS A 403 -22.06 0.55 24.37
N ARG A 404 -21.32 1.25 23.51
CA ARG A 404 -19.96 1.74 23.83
C ARG A 404 -19.93 3.25 24.08
N HIS A 405 -20.83 3.99 23.45
CA HIS A 405 -20.76 5.44 23.37
C HIS A 405 -22.05 6.11 23.80
N SER A 406 -21.91 7.16 24.58
CA SER A 406 -22.93 8.13 24.93
C SER A 406 -22.39 9.51 24.53
N VAL A 407 -23.07 10.14 23.57
CA VAL A 407 -22.55 11.24 22.77
C VAL A 407 -23.24 12.55 23.16
N LYS A 408 -22.44 13.60 23.37
CA LYS A 408 -22.89 14.99 23.43
C LYS A 408 -22.37 15.76 22.22
N VAL A 409 -23.26 16.37 21.48
CA VAL A 409 -22.91 17.24 20.33
C VAL A 409 -22.94 18.70 20.80
N ILE A 410 -21.87 19.44 20.51
CA ILE A 410 -21.63 20.81 20.96
C ILE A 410 -21.36 21.67 19.72
N ASP A 411 -22.17 22.71 19.50
CA ASP A 411 -22.05 23.62 18.35
C ASP A 411 -21.08 24.78 18.64
N GLU A 412 -19.91 24.45 19.17
CA GLU A 412 -18.86 25.38 19.58
C GLU A 412 -17.48 24.80 19.25
N SER A 413 -16.44 25.62 19.35
CA SER A 413 -15.05 25.15 19.23
C SER A 413 -14.66 24.31 20.44
N ILE A 414 -13.82 23.30 20.23
CA ILE A 414 -13.25 22.52 21.33
C ILE A 414 -12.47 23.43 22.28
N CYS A 415 -12.74 23.28 23.58
CA CYS A 415 -12.22 24.16 24.63
C CYS A 415 -11.49 23.35 25.72
N GLU A 416 -10.35 23.88 26.19
CA GLU A 416 -9.58 23.29 27.28
C GLU A 416 -10.35 23.23 28.61
N ASP A 417 -11.27 24.17 28.85
CA ASP A 417 -12.04 24.23 30.11
C ASP A 417 -12.94 23.01 30.28
N ASP A 418 -13.60 22.57 29.21
CA ASP A 418 -14.47 21.38 29.23
C ASP A 418 -13.67 20.12 29.59
N ILE A 419 -12.47 20.00 29.02
CA ILE A 419 -11.56 18.87 29.25
C ILE A 419 -11.06 18.87 30.69
N ILE A 420 -10.60 20.01 31.20
CA ILE A 420 -10.10 20.17 32.57
C ILE A 420 -11.24 19.97 33.59
N GLN A 421 -12.44 20.46 33.29
CA GLN A 421 -13.60 20.26 34.15
C GLN A 421 -13.97 18.77 34.24
N CYS A 422 -14.03 18.06 33.11
CA CYS A 422 -14.24 16.62 33.07
C CYS A 422 -13.17 15.87 33.88
N TYR A 423 -11.89 16.21 33.65
CA TYR A 423 -10.76 15.62 34.37
C TYR A 423 -10.91 15.79 35.89
N ASN A 424 -11.19 17.01 36.36
CA ASN A 424 -11.32 17.30 37.79
C ASN A 424 -12.55 16.62 38.40
N GLN A 425 -13.66 16.49 37.66
CA GLN A 425 -14.85 15.81 38.13
C GLN A 425 -14.61 14.30 38.29
N ASN A 426 -13.95 13.67 37.31
CA ASN A 426 -13.61 12.24 37.37
C ASN A 426 -12.72 11.90 38.57
N ILE A 427 -11.73 12.75 38.86
CA ILE A 427 -10.87 12.61 40.06
C ILE A 427 -11.70 12.65 41.34
N LYS A 428 -12.63 13.61 41.46
CA LYS A 428 -13.51 13.74 42.64
C LYS A 428 -14.42 12.53 42.82
N GLU A 429 -14.88 11.94 41.73
CA GLU A 429 -15.78 10.78 41.73
C GLU A 429 -15.05 9.43 41.78
N GLY A 430 -13.71 9.42 41.74
CA GLY A 430 -12.91 8.19 41.76
C GLY A 430 -13.04 7.35 40.48
N LYS A 431 -13.34 7.98 39.35
CA LYS A 431 -13.50 7.32 38.04
C LYS A 431 -12.17 7.26 37.28
N GLY A 432 -12.09 6.32 36.34
CA GLY A 432 -11.02 6.32 35.32
C GLY A 432 -11.05 7.62 34.52
N ASN A 433 -9.87 8.13 34.19
CA ASN A 433 -9.71 9.46 33.62
C ASN A 433 -8.68 9.45 32.48
N LYS A 434 -8.73 8.40 31.66
CA LYS A 434 -8.03 8.34 30.39
C LYS A 434 -8.82 9.17 29.38
N ILE A 435 -8.40 10.42 29.17
CA ILE A 435 -9.06 11.35 28.23
C ILE A 435 -8.28 11.42 26.92
N LEU A 436 -8.97 11.17 25.80
CA LEU A 436 -8.45 11.39 24.46
C LEU A 436 -9.07 12.65 23.87
N VAL A 437 -8.24 13.57 23.41
CA VAL A 437 -8.63 14.82 22.75
C VAL A 437 -8.14 14.75 21.31
N VAL A 438 -9.04 14.76 20.31
CA VAL A 438 -8.66 14.65 18.90
C VAL A 438 -9.00 15.94 18.16
N CYS A 439 -7.95 16.67 17.79
CA CYS A 439 -8.04 17.87 16.97
C CYS A 439 -7.83 17.53 15.49
N ASN A 440 -8.48 18.30 14.62
CA ASN A 440 -8.43 18.16 13.17
C ASN A 440 -7.09 18.62 12.58
N THR A 441 -6.38 19.54 13.26
CA THR A 441 -5.08 20.05 12.81
C THR A 441 -4.01 19.97 13.89
N ILE A 442 -2.76 19.81 13.46
CA ILE A 442 -1.60 19.79 14.34
C ILE A 442 -1.46 21.11 15.12
N LYS A 443 -1.70 22.23 14.44
CA LYS A 443 -1.64 23.56 15.06
C LYS A 443 -2.64 23.70 16.23
N LYS A 444 -3.88 23.20 16.06
CA LYS A 444 -4.87 23.19 17.13
C LYS A 444 -4.47 22.24 18.27
N ALA A 445 -3.95 21.05 17.96
CA ALA A 445 -3.46 20.11 18.97
C ALA A 445 -2.33 20.70 19.84
N GLN A 446 -1.33 21.33 19.22
CA GLN A 446 -0.24 22.00 19.93
C GLN A 446 -0.76 23.16 20.80
N LYS A 447 -1.67 23.98 20.27
CA LYS A 447 -2.30 25.07 21.02
C LYS A 447 -3.11 24.56 22.22
N MET A 448 -3.90 23.50 22.04
CA MET A 448 -4.68 22.87 23.10
C MET A 448 -3.77 22.37 24.23
N TYR A 449 -2.62 21.79 23.89
CA TYR A 449 -1.61 21.36 24.87
C TYR A 449 -1.10 22.54 25.69
N ASP A 450 -0.72 23.64 25.02
CA ASP A 450 -0.26 24.85 25.68
C ASP A 450 -1.33 25.42 26.62
N GLN A 451 -2.58 25.53 26.15
CA GLN A 451 -3.70 26.04 26.96
C GLN A 451 -3.99 25.20 28.21
N ILE A 452 -3.92 23.86 28.10
CA ILE A 452 -4.08 22.97 29.25
C ILE A 452 -2.94 23.15 30.26
N LYS A 453 -1.69 23.23 29.78
CA LYS A 453 -0.52 23.44 30.65
C LYS A 453 -0.51 24.81 31.31
N GLU A 454 -0.94 25.87 30.60
CA GLU A 454 -1.07 27.22 31.14
C GLU A 454 -2.09 27.30 32.28
N LYS A 455 -3.22 26.58 32.16
CA LYS A 455 -4.25 26.56 33.22
C LYS A 455 -3.88 25.66 34.39
N ASN A 456 -3.20 24.54 34.13
CA ASN A 456 -2.73 23.65 35.18
C ASN A 456 -1.52 22.83 34.72
N GLU A 457 -0.32 23.30 35.07
CA GLU A 457 0.95 22.70 34.68
C GLU A 457 1.12 21.26 35.19
N THR A 458 0.49 20.94 36.33
CA THR A 458 0.59 19.63 37.01
C THR A 458 -0.22 18.52 36.36
N LEU A 459 -1.10 18.84 35.40
CA LEU A 459 -1.88 17.83 34.69
C LEU A 459 -0.97 16.93 33.86
N ASN A 460 -1.18 15.62 33.97
CA ASN A 460 -0.52 14.64 33.13
C ASN A 460 -1.11 14.70 31.72
N SER A 461 -0.51 15.53 30.85
CA SER A 461 -0.97 15.76 29.49
C SER A 461 0.15 15.49 28.48
N HIS A 462 -0.21 14.90 27.34
CA HIS A 462 0.70 14.56 26.24
C HIS A 462 0.12 15.05 24.90
N VAL A 463 0.97 15.20 23.89
CA VAL A 463 0.55 15.53 22.52
C VAL A 463 1.19 14.60 21.50
N LEU A 464 0.40 14.07 20.55
CA LEU A 464 0.85 13.11 19.54
C LEU A 464 0.32 13.46 18.14
N HIS A 465 1.22 13.65 17.18
CA HIS A 465 0.89 13.93 15.78
C HIS A 465 2.03 13.57 14.81
N SER A 466 1.84 13.79 13.51
CA SER A 466 2.79 13.38 12.47
C SER A 466 4.02 14.30 12.30
N ARG A 467 4.31 15.20 13.25
CA ARG A 467 5.39 16.21 13.16
C ARG A 467 6.46 16.07 14.25
N PHE A 468 6.57 14.87 14.81
CA PHE A 468 7.74 14.44 15.58
C PHE A 468 8.75 13.78 14.66
N ASP A 469 10.02 13.73 15.07
CA ASP A 469 10.98 12.81 14.48
C ASP A 469 10.53 11.36 14.74
N ARG A 470 11.17 10.41 14.06
CA ARG A 470 10.68 9.02 14.08
C ARG A 470 10.89 8.37 15.45
N GLU A 471 11.98 8.68 16.16
CA GLU A 471 12.26 8.13 17.48
C GLU A 471 11.26 8.65 18.52
N ASP A 472 11.10 9.96 18.61
CA ASP A 472 10.15 10.60 19.52
C ASP A 472 8.72 10.10 19.26
N ARG A 473 8.32 10.01 17.98
CA ARG A 473 7.00 9.49 17.62
C ARG A 473 6.81 8.06 18.08
N LYS A 474 7.81 7.20 17.86
CA LYS A 474 7.73 5.79 18.25
C LYS A 474 7.61 5.65 19.77
N ASN A 475 8.34 6.48 20.52
CA ASN A 475 8.26 6.52 21.99
C ASN A 475 6.86 6.93 22.45
N LEU A 476 6.33 8.05 21.94
CA LEU A 476 4.97 8.51 22.24
C LEU A 476 3.88 7.50 21.82
N GLU A 477 4.04 6.83 20.68
CA GLU A 477 3.14 5.76 20.22
C GLU A 477 3.16 4.54 21.15
N ASN A 478 4.30 4.22 21.76
CA ASN A 478 4.38 3.15 22.76
C ASN A 478 3.76 3.59 24.09
N GLU A 479 4.04 4.81 24.54
CA GLU A 479 3.45 5.37 25.76
C GLU A 479 1.92 5.42 25.69
N ILE A 480 1.34 5.90 24.59
CA ILE A 480 -0.13 5.96 24.43
C ILE A 480 -0.75 4.56 24.34
N LYS A 481 -0.05 3.56 23.77
CA LYS A 481 -0.51 2.17 23.72
C LYS A 481 -0.55 1.56 25.12
N GLU A 482 0.51 1.77 25.90
CA GLU A 482 0.59 1.29 27.28
C GLU A 482 -0.45 1.97 28.16
N PHE A 483 -0.58 3.30 28.07
CA PHE A 483 -1.60 4.07 28.78
C PHE A 483 -3.03 3.67 28.35
N GLY A 484 -3.22 3.36 27.07
CA GLY A 484 -4.50 3.01 26.46
C GLY A 484 -4.98 1.57 26.67
N LYS A 485 -4.33 0.76 27.52
CA LYS A 485 -4.79 -0.62 27.79
C LYS A 485 -6.15 -0.63 28.49
N THR A 486 -7.03 -1.56 28.10
CA THR A 486 -8.33 -1.75 28.78
C THR A 486 -8.16 -2.38 30.17
N TYR A 487 -7.24 -3.35 30.29
CA TYR A 487 -7.05 -4.14 31.50
C TYR A 487 -5.62 -4.03 32.01
N ASN A 488 -5.47 -4.05 33.33
CA ASN A 488 -4.17 -4.12 34.00
C ASN A 488 -3.64 -5.58 34.04
N GLU A 489 -2.46 -5.80 34.63
CA GLU A 489 -1.85 -7.13 34.76
C GLU A 489 -2.69 -8.14 35.55
N ARG A 490 -3.62 -7.66 36.39
CA ARG A 490 -4.56 -8.48 37.17
C ARG A 490 -5.86 -8.78 36.44
N ASN A 491 -5.97 -8.36 35.17
CA ASN A 491 -7.17 -8.50 34.33
C ASN A 491 -8.39 -7.73 34.88
N GLU A 492 -8.14 -6.67 35.65
CA GLU A 492 -9.15 -5.70 36.11
C GLU A 492 -9.15 -4.48 35.18
N ILE A 493 -10.24 -3.71 35.14
CA ILE A 493 -10.29 -2.47 34.35
C ILE A 493 -9.18 -1.53 34.82
N ASP A 494 -8.36 -1.07 33.88
CA ASP A 494 -7.22 -0.23 34.19
C ASP A 494 -7.65 1.22 34.42
N ILE A 495 -7.49 1.70 35.65
CA ILE A 495 -7.88 3.05 36.08
C ILE A 495 -6.62 3.92 36.14
N GLN A 496 -6.49 4.83 35.18
CA GLN A 496 -5.40 5.83 35.16
C GLN A 496 -5.95 7.23 34.93
N ASN A 497 -5.10 8.25 35.14
CA ASN A 497 -5.43 9.65 34.94
C ASN A 497 -4.44 10.30 33.98
N GLY A 498 -4.96 10.86 32.88
CA GLY A 498 -4.13 11.56 31.90
C GLY A 498 -4.90 12.01 30.67
N ILE A 499 -4.38 13.04 30.01
CA ILE A 499 -4.97 13.67 28.84
C ILE A 499 -4.02 13.48 27.65
N TRP A 500 -4.48 12.77 26.63
CA TRP A 500 -3.75 12.63 25.37
C TRP A 500 -4.38 13.49 24.30
N ILE A 501 -3.65 14.47 23.79
CA ILE A 501 -4.07 15.32 22.69
C ILE A 501 -3.47 14.77 21.41
N ALA A 502 -4.29 14.52 20.40
CA ALA A 502 -3.85 13.89 19.17
C ALA A 502 -4.51 14.49 17.94
N THR A 503 -4.06 14.02 16.78
CA THR A 503 -4.67 14.27 15.47
C THR A 503 -5.19 12.95 14.88
N SER A 504 -5.47 12.89 13.57
CA SER A 504 -5.93 11.68 12.89
C SER A 504 -4.99 10.46 13.02
N ILE A 505 -3.76 10.63 13.53
CA ILE A 505 -2.83 9.53 13.80
C ILE A 505 -3.41 8.44 14.71
N VAL A 506 -4.33 8.77 15.63
CA VAL A 506 -4.95 7.79 16.53
C VAL A 506 -6.15 7.05 15.92
N GLU A 507 -6.63 7.48 14.75
CA GLU A 507 -7.80 6.90 14.09
C GLU A 507 -7.55 5.46 13.65
N VAL A 508 -6.30 5.07 13.40
CA VAL A 508 -5.97 3.73 12.86
C VAL A 508 -4.70 3.19 13.51
N SER A 509 -4.57 1.86 13.52
CA SER A 509 -3.35 1.12 13.90
C SER A 509 -2.90 1.17 15.36
N LEU A 510 -3.48 2.04 16.19
CA LEU A 510 -3.27 2.05 17.63
C LEU A 510 -4.39 1.26 18.33
N ASP A 511 -4.04 0.17 19.02
CA ASP A 511 -4.98 -0.58 19.87
C ASP A 511 -5.09 0.07 21.24
N ILE A 512 -5.79 1.21 21.29
CA ILE A 512 -6.00 2.02 22.49
C ILE A 512 -7.48 2.07 22.88
N ASP A 513 -7.73 2.17 24.19
CA ASP A 513 -9.06 2.19 24.81
C ASP A 513 -9.12 3.24 25.94
N PHE A 514 -9.59 4.43 25.60
CA PHE A 514 -9.76 5.58 26.48
C PHE A 514 -11.15 5.59 27.15
N ASP A 515 -11.29 6.34 28.25
CA ASP A 515 -12.54 6.45 29.00
C ASP A 515 -13.43 7.52 28.38
N TYR A 516 -12.84 8.66 28.01
CA TYR A 516 -13.52 9.81 27.43
C TYR A 516 -12.87 10.24 26.12
N LEU A 517 -13.69 10.72 25.18
CA LEU A 517 -13.27 11.29 23.91
C LEU A 517 -13.83 12.71 23.75
N PHE A 518 -12.95 13.68 23.54
CA PHE A 518 -13.29 15.02 23.09
C PHE A 518 -12.77 15.16 21.66
N THR A 519 -13.61 15.49 20.69
CA THR A 519 -13.17 15.52 19.30
C THR A 519 -13.87 16.58 18.46
N GLU A 520 -13.12 17.21 17.57
CA GLU A 520 -13.67 18.04 16.51
C GLU A 520 -14.30 17.14 15.42
N LEU A 521 -15.41 17.58 14.83
CA LEU A 521 -16.02 16.87 13.70
C LEU A 521 -15.16 17.02 12.44
N THR A 522 -14.87 15.91 11.74
CA THR A 522 -14.41 15.91 10.34
C THR A 522 -15.56 15.54 9.41
N ASP A 523 -15.98 14.29 9.50
CA ASP A 523 -17.14 13.67 8.88
C ASP A 523 -17.56 12.46 9.75
N LEU A 524 -18.68 11.80 9.42
CA LEU A 524 -19.17 10.64 10.18
C LEU A 524 -18.19 9.44 10.19
N ASN A 525 -17.47 9.17 9.09
CA ASN A 525 -16.55 8.03 9.02
C ASN A 525 -15.37 8.26 9.97
N GLY A 526 -14.73 9.43 9.90
CA GLY A 526 -13.64 9.81 10.79
C GLY A 526 -14.10 9.85 12.26
N LEU A 527 -15.29 10.42 12.53
CA LEU A 527 -15.86 10.46 13.87
C LEU A 527 -16.03 9.06 14.48
N PHE A 528 -16.61 8.12 13.74
CA PHE A 528 -16.86 6.78 14.27
C PHE A 528 -15.57 5.97 14.45
N GLN A 529 -14.53 6.23 13.64
CA GLN A 529 -13.20 5.66 13.88
C GLN A 529 -12.58 6.17 15.18
N ARG A 530 -12.68 7.48 15.45
CA ARG A 530 -12.25 8.09 16.73
C ARG A 530 -13.02 7.54 17.92
N MET A 531 -14.35 7.43 17.80
CA MET A 531 -15.18 6.78 18.83
C MET A 531 -14.74 5.34 19.09
N GLY A 532 -14.28 4.60 18.07
CA GLY A 532 -13.69 3.26 18.24
C GLY A 532 -12.40 3.18 19.07
N ARG A 533 -11.92 4.30 19.64
CA ARG A 533 -10.82 4.41 20.62
C ARG A 533 -11.30 4.77 22.02
N CYS A 534 -12.59 5.02 22.20
CA CYS A 534 -13.25 5.29 23.49
C CYS A 534 -14.15 4.11 23.85
N ASN A 535 -14.05 3.61 25.08
CA ASN A 535 -14.74 2.42 25.58
C ASN A 535 -14.79 1.29 24.53
N ARG A 536 -13.62 1.01 23.93
CA ARG A 536 -13.47 0.19 22.73
C ARG A 536 -14.06 -1.20 22.92
N LYS A 537 -13.89 -1.78 24.13
CA LYS A 537 -14.40 -3.10 24.53
C LYS A 537 -15.84 -3.06 25.08
N GLY A 538 -16.40 -1.88 25.33
CA GLY A 538 -17.76 -1.74 25.89
C GLY A 538 -17.93 -2.20 27.34
N VAL A 539 -16.83 -2.34 28.08
CA VAL A 539 -16.83 -2.87 29.46
C VAL A 539 -16.83 -1.78 30.53
N LYS A 540 -16.59 -0.52 30.14
CA LYS A 540 -16.55 0.63 31.04
C LYS A 540 -17.98 1.15 31.26
N GLN A 541 -18.29 1.55 32.49
CA GLN A 541 -19.62 2.05 32.86
C GLN A 541 -19.95 3.36 32.12
N LEU A 542 -21.21 3.52 31.72
CA LEU A 542 -21.74 4.69 31.01
C LEU A 542 -22.68 5.47 31.94
N ASP A 543 -22.11 6.21 32.90
CA ASP A 543 -22.86 7.02 33.88
C ASP A 543 -23.25 8.42 33.33
N GLY A 544 -22.99 8.69 32.06
CA GLY A 544 -23.17 9.99 31.41
C GLY A 544 -22.65 9.98 29.99
N TYR A 545 -22.25 11.15 29.47
CA TYR A 545 -21.58 11.25 28.18
C TYR A 545 -20.12 10.84 28.32
N ASN A 546 -19.64 10.02 27.40
CA ASN A 546 -18.21 9.69 27.28
C ASN A 546 -17.60 10.16 25.95
N CYS A 547 -18.42 10.65 25.01
CA CYS A 547 -17.98 11.23 23.75
C CYS A 547 -18.55 12.65 23.59
N PHE A 548 -17.68 13.64 23.40
CA PHE A 548 -18.03 15.04 23.19
C PHE A 548 -17.57 15.47 21.79
N VAL A 549 -18.52 15.90 20.95
CA VAL A 549 -18.28 16.18 19.53
C VAL A 549 -18.52 17.66 19.24
N TYR A 550 -17.45 18.36 18.87
CA TYR A 550 -17.44 19.81 18.63
C TYR A 550 -17.60 20.14 17.14
N CYS A 551 -18.56 21.02 16.81
CA CYS A 551 -19.05 21.24 15.46
C CYS A 551 -18.95 22.70 14.97
N ASP A 552 -17.82 23.37 15.22
CA ASP A 552 -17.63 24.79 14.90
C ASP A 552 -17.52 25.14 13.39
N GLY A 553 -17.28 24.15 12.52
CA GLY A 553 -17.13 24.33 11.08
C GLY A 553 -15.91 25.15 10.64
N SER A 554 -14.96 25.42 11.54
CA SER A 554 -13.83 26.31 11.29
C SER A 554 -12.84 25.79 10.23
N ASP A 555 -12.78 24.47 10.06
CA ASP A 555 -11.88 23.78 9.13
C ASP A 555 -12.52 23.45 7.76
N ILE A 556 -13.78 23.88 7.53
CA ILE A 556 -14.48 23.70 6.25
C ILE A 556 -13.76 24.49 5.15
N LYS A 557 -13.60 23.85 3.99
CA LYS A 557 -12.96 24.47 2.83
C LYS A 557 -13.77 25.67 2.31
N GLN A 558 -13.12 26.84 2.32
CA GLN A 558 -13.60 28.11 1.77
C GLN A 558 -12.50 28.75 0.92
N GLY A 559 -12.52 28.51 -0.39
CA GLY A 559 -11.46 28.94 -1.30
C GLY A 559 -10.13 28.23 -0.98
N GLN A 560 -9.12 28.98 -0.54
CA GLN A 560 -7.80 28.45 -0.14
C GLN A 560 -7.68 28.15 1.37
N LYS A 561 -8.70 28.43 2.18
CA LYS A 561 -8.73 28.15 3.62
C LYS A 561 -9.53 26.89 3.91
N GLY A 562 -9.19 26.17 4.98
CA GLY A 562 -9.86 24.93 5.37
C GLY A 562 -9.50 23.74 4.47
N PHE A 563 -9.80 22.53 4.94
CA PHE A 563 -9.47 21.28 4.25
C PHE A 563 -10.60 20.25 4.26
N LEU A 564 -11.64 20.45 5.08
CA LEU A 564 -12.79 19.55 5.13
C LEU A 564 -13.72 19.81 3.94
N ASP A 565 -14.22 18.73 3.34
CA ASP A 565 -15.25 18.81 2.30
C ASP A 565 -16.55 19.35 2.91
N SER A 566 -17.01 20.49 2.39
CA SER A 566 -18.18 21.18 2.92
C SER A 566 -19.46 20.32 2.91
N VAL A 567 -19.65 19.47 1.91
CA VAL A 567 -20.86 18.66 1.80
C VAL A 567 -20.84 17.53 2.82
N PHE A 568 -19.71 16.83 2.95
CA PHE A 568 -19.55 15.79 3.98
C PHE A 568 -19.72 16.35 5.38
N TYR A 569 -19.12 17.51 5.67
CA TYR A 569 -19.24 18.16 6.96
C TYR A 569 -20.70 18.52 7.28
N GLU A 570 -21.40 19.18 6.36
CA GLU A 570 -22.78 19.60 6.55
C GLU A 570 -23.73 18.41 6.71
N GLN A 571 -23.56 17.34 5.92
CA GLN A 571 -24.34 16.12 6.09
C GLN A 571 -24.07 15.45 7.45
N SER A 572 -22.81 15.43 7.89
CA SER A 572 -22.43 14.91 9.21
C SER A 572 -23.05 15.73 10.34
N LYS A 573 -22.99 17.06 10.25
CA LYS A 573 -23.61 17.97 11.24
C LYS A 573 -25.12 17.79 11.29
N LYS A 574 -25.79 17.60 10.14
CA LYS A 574 -27.24 17.29 10.09
C LYS A 574 -27.55 15.95 10.75
N ALA A 575 -26.76 14.92 10.48
CA ALA A 575 -26.93 13.59 11.08
C ALA A 575 -26.82 13.62 12.61
N LEU A 576 -25.90 14.44 13.13
CA LEU A 576 -25.64 14.54 14.56
C LEU A 576 -26.69 15.38 15.32
N LYS A 577 -27.54 16.17 14.65
CA LYS A 577 -28.59 16.95 15.33
C LYS A 577 -29.57 16.11 16.14
N THR A 578 -29.74 14.84 15.77
CA THR A 578 -30.65 13.90 16.44
C THR A 578 -29.96 13.07 17.51
N VAL A 579 -28.67 13.30 17.78
CA VAL A 579 -27.85 12.49 18.69
C VAL A 579 -27.66 13.22 20.01
N ASP A 580 -28.22 12.67 21.08
CA ASP A 580 -27.95 13.05 22.47
C ASP A 580 -28.10 11.81 23.36
N GLY A 581 -26.99 11.33 23.92
CA GLY A 581 -26.95 10.12 24.75
C GLY A 581 -26.46 8.89 24.01
N ILE A 582 -26.96 7.71 24.38
CA ILE A 582 -26.45 6.42 23.89
C ILE A 582 -26.57 6.34 22.36
N LEU A 583 -25.45 6.01 21.71
CA LEU A 583 -25.35 5.78 20.27
C LEU A 583 -24.81 4.37 20.01
N GLU A 584 -25.72 3.46 19.64
CA GLU A 584 -25.44 2.06 19.32
C GLU A 584 -24.74 1.92 17.96
N GLU A 585 -24.03 0.81 17.71
CA GLU A 585 -23.33 0.62 16.41
C GLU A 585 -24.30 0.56 15.23
N SER A 586 -25.45 -0.10 15.41
CA SER A 586 -26.51 -0.15 14.39
C SER A 586 -27.02 1.26 14.02
N GLN A 587 -27.12 2.16 15.00
CA GLN A 587 -27.50 3.56 14.79
C GLN A 587 -26.42 4.34 14.04
N LYS A 588 -25.13 4.10 14.31
CA LYS A 588 -24.03 4.72 13.54
C LYS A 588 -24.07 4.33 12.07
N THR A 589 -24.23 3.03 11.81
CA THR A 589 -24.40 2.52 10.44
C THR A 589 -25.60 3.17 9.76
N LYS A 590 -26.71 3.33 10.49
CA LYS A 590 -27.89 4.03 9.99
C LYS A 590 -27.60 5.50 9.64
N LEU A 591 -26.89 6.24 10.49
CA LEU A 591 -26.51 7.63 10.20
C LEU A 591 -25.66 7.75 8.91
N ILE A 592 -24.70 6.85 8.70
CA ILE A 592 -23.95 6.82 7.43
C ILE A 592 -24.88 6.49 6.25
N ASN A 593 -25.76 5.51 6.42
CA ASN A 593 -26.65 5.08 5.35
C ASN A 593 -27.67 6.15 4.95
N ASP A 594 -28.13 6.95 5.90
CA ASP A 594 -29.16 7.96 5.68
C ASP A 594 -28.59 9.28 5.14
N TYR A 595 -27.32 9.60 5.42
CA TYR A 595 -26.74 10.92 5.11
C TYR A 595 -25.59 10.90 4.08
N PHE A 596 -24.92 9.76 3.87
CA PHE A 596 -23.88 9.61 2.85
C PHE A 596 -24.38 8.82 1.64
N THR A 597 -25.64 9.07 1.24
CA THR A 597 -26.15 8.55 -0.02
C THR A 597 -25.45 9.22 -1.20
N TYR A 598 -25.46 8.58 -2.37
CA TYR A 598 -24.86 9.16 -3.57
C TYR A 598 -25.42 10.55 -3.90
N ASP A 599 -26.74 10.74 -3.75
CA ASP A 599 -27.38 12.01 -4.09
C ASP A 599 -27.05 13.11 -3.08
N ASP A 600 -26.93 12.76 -1.79
CA ASP A 600 -26.58 13.69 -0.72
C ASP A 600 -25.18 14.26 -0.83
N ILE A 601 -24.23 13.47 -1.35
CA ILE A 601 -22.83 13.86 -1.50
C ILE A 601 -22.41 14.16 -2.94
N ARG A 602 -23.34 14.10 -3.90
CA ARG A 602 -23.02 14.21 -5.35
C ARG A 602 -22.29 15.51 -5.70
N SER A 603 -22.62 16.60 -5.01
CA SER A 603 -22.03 17.93 -5.24
C SER A 603 -20.74 18.18 -4.44
N SER A 604 -20.23 17.19 -3.71
CA SER A 604 -19.00 17.31 -2.93
C SER A 604 -17.77 17.51 -3.82
N ASP A 605 -16.72 18.12 -3.26
CA ASP A 605 -15.41 18.19 -3.90
C ASP A 605 -14.84 16.77 -4.07
N TYR A 606 -15.08 15.90 -3.08
CA TYR A 606 -14.71 14.48 -3.13
C TYR A 606 -15.29 13.78 -4.37
N MET A 607 -16.60 13.87 -4.61
CA MET A 607 -17.23 13.20 -5.75
C MET A 607 -16.78 13.78 -7.09
N ARG A 608 -16.51 15.08 -7.15
CA ARG A 608 -15.94 15.72 -8.34
C ARG A 608 -14.53 15.16 -8.63
N GLN A 609 -13.64 15.19 -7.64
CA GLN A 609 -12.28 14.65 -7.76
C GLN A 609 -12.30 13.16 -8.13
N PHE A 610 -13.14 12.35 -7.47
CA PHE A 610 -13.29 10.94 -7.78
C PHE A 610 -13.63 10.74 -9.25
N LYS A 611 -14.62 11.48 -9.76
CA LYS A 611 -15.07 11.35 -11.14
C LYS A 611 -13.99 11.81 -12.12
N ASP A 612 -13.39 12.97 -11.88
CA ASP A 612 -12.32 13.51 -12.74
C ASP A 612 -11.15 12.52 -12.83
N THR A 613 -10.72 11.94 -11.70
CA THR A 613 -9.67 10.92 -11.66
C THR A 613 -10.10 9.62 -12.35
N PHE A 614 -11.33 9.15 -12.11
CA PHE A 614 -11.84 7.91 -12.70
C PHE A 614 -11.97 8.00 -14.24
N ASP A 615 -12.50 9.11 -14.74
CA ASP A 615 -12.62 9.37 -16.18
C ASP A 615 -11.21 9.45 -16.80
N TRP A 616 -10.28 10.18 -16.16
CA TRP A 616 -8.89 10.28 -16.61
C TRP A 616 -8.18 8.92 -16.71
N ILE A 617 -8.19 8.08 -15.67
CA ILE A 617 -7.53 6.75 -15.73
C ILE A 617 -8.18 5.80 -16.73
N SER A 618 -9.49 5.94 -16.94
CA SER A 618 -10.24 5.13 -17.90
C SER A 618 -9.79 5.41 -19.33
N GLU A 619 -9.43 6.65 -19.63
CA GLU A 619 -9.00 7.11 -20.97
C GLU A 619 -7.52 6.87 -21.30
N LEU A 620 -6.67 6.54 -20.30
CA LEU A 620 -5.24 6.31 -20.53
C LEU A 620 -4.95 5.21 -21.57
N ASP A 621 -3.92 5.40 -22.37
CA ASP A 621 -3.35 4.38 -23.25
C ASP A 621 -2.09 3.74 -22.66
N ILE A 622 -1.68 2.61 -23.25
CA ILE A 622 -0.52 1.85 -22.79
C ILE A 622 0.75 2.63 -23.09
N GLY A 623 1.55 2.89 -22.06
CA GLY A 623 2.81 3.61 -22.15
C GLY A 623 2.70 5.13 -22.07
N ASP A 624 1.54 5.68 -21.69
CA ASP A 624 1.38 7.11 -21.36
C ASP A 624 2.25 7.53 -20.15
N PHE A 625 2.64 6.56 -19.32
CA PHE A 625 3.51 6.76 -18.15
C PHE A 625 4.65 5.75 -18.14
N GLU A 626 5.83 6.21 -17.73
CA GLU A 626 6.90 5.32 -17.27
C GLU A 626 6.63 4.88 -15.83
N LYS A 627 7.04 3.65 -15.49
CA LYS A 627 6.78 3.07 -14.17
C LYS A 627 7.37 3.92 -13.04
N ASP A 628 8.55 4.49 -13.24
CA ASP A 628 9.26 5.27 -12.23
C ASP A 628 8.68 6.68 -12.01
N GLU A 629 7.80 7.15 -12.92
CA GLU A 629 7.11 8.43 -12.81
C GLU A 629 5.82 8.35 -11.96
N ILE A 630 5.30 7.13 -11.75
CA ILE A 630 4.00 6.93 -11.11
C ILE A 630 4.09 7.23 -9.61
N LYS A 631 3.27 8.19 -9.18
CA LYS A 631 3.03 8.50 -7.77
C LYS A 631 1.53 8.50 -7.49
N MET A 632 1.01 7.37 -7.03
CA MET A 632 -0.42 7.23 -6.71
C MET A 632 -0.84 8.07 -5.51
N ARG A 633 0.08 8.29 -4.56
CA ARG A 633 -0.16 9.18 -3.42
C ARG A 633 0.55 10.50 -3.67
N ASN A 634 -0.19 11.60 -3.52
CA ASN A 634 0.41 12.91 -3.47
C ASN A 634 1.15 13.08 -2.14
N ILE A 635 2.47 12.83 -2.14
CA ILE A 635 3.31 13.09 -0.98
C ILE A 635 3.61 14.59 -0.95
N PHE A 636 2.73 15.36 -0.30
CA PHE A 636 2.91 16.80 -0.07
C PHE A 636 3.79 17.11 1.15
N THR A 637 4.70 16.20 1.50
CA THR A 637 5.61 16.37 2.64
C THR A 637 7.06 16.39 2.17
N LYS A 638 7.90 17.12 2.90
CA LYS A 638 9.35 17.18 2.75
C LYS A 638 9.98 16.71 4.06
N SER A 639 10.92 15.78 3.94
CA SER A 639 11.75 15.34 5.06
C SER A 639 12.82 16.40 5.37
N ILE A 640 12.97 16.74 6.65
CA ILE A 640 13.99 17.65 7.19
C ILE A 640 14.54 17.08 8.50
N VAL A 641 15.75 17.48 8.87
CA VAL A 641 16.27 17.27 10.23
C VAL A 641 16.21 18.61 10.97
N PRO A 642 15.46 18.74 12.08
CA PRO A 642 15.47 19.95 12.89
C PRO A 642 16.89 20.26 13.38
N LYS A 643 17.34 21.51 13.23
CA LYS A 643 18.69 21.91 13.65
C LYS A 643 18.97 21.58 15.12
N ILE A 644 18.00 21.79 16.01
CA ILE A 644 18.17 21.48 17.44
C ILE A 644 18.35 19.98 17.68
N VAL A 645 17.62 19.12 16.97
CA VAL A 645 17.77 17.66 17.02
C VAL A 645 19.13 17.25 16.47
N TYR A 646 19.56 17.86 15.35
CA TYR A 646 20.90 17.64 14.80
C TYR A 646 22.00 18.04 15.77
N ASP A 647 21.93 19.25 16.36
CA ASP A 647 22.96 19.75 17.26
C ASP A 647 23.09 18.90 18.53
N GLN A 648 21.96 18.43 19.07
CA GLN A 648 21.92 17.54 20.24
C GLN A 648 22.52 16.14 19.94
N ASN A 649 22.41 15.66 18.70
CA ASN A 649 22.82 14.33 18.29
C ASN A 649 23.99 14.34 17.30
N LYS A 650 24.72 15.44 17.20
CA LYS A 650 25.68 15.70 16.12
C LYS A 650 26.77 14.63 16.03
N ASP A 651 27.35 14.28 17.18
CA ASP A 651 28.45 13.31 17.25
C ASP A 651 27.98 11.91 16.79
N GLU A 652 26.75 11.53 17.16
CA GLU A 652 26.16 10.26 16.72
C GLU A 652 25.89 10.26 15.22
N ILE A 653 25.26 11.32 14.70
CA ILE A 653 24.90 11.43 13.28
C ILE A 653 26.17 11.36 12.41
N VAL A 654 27.20 12.13 12.75
CA VAL A 654 28.47 12.13 12.00
C VAL A 654 29.13 10.75 12.03
N LEU A 655 29.16 10.08 13.19
CA LEU A 655 29.71 8.74 13.32
C LEU A 655 28.96 7.72 12.44
N LEU A 656 27.63 7.82 12.40
CA LEU A 656 26.78 6.97 11.56
C LEU A 656 27.05 7.19 10.06
N GLU A 657 27.18 8.44 9.61
CA GLU A 657 27.51 8.78 8.21
C GLU A 657 28.89 8.25 7.80
N GLU A 658 29.90 8.39 8.67
CA GLU A 658 31.24 7.85 8.45
C GLU A 658 31.22 6.31 8.32
N ARG A 659 30.54 5.65 9.26
CA ARG A 659 30.40 4.19 9.28
C ARG A 659 29.64 3.69 8.05
N GLN A 660 28.57 4.37 7.65
CA GLN A 660 27.82 4.06 6.44
C GLN A 660 28.70 4.16 5.19
N THR A 661 29.53 5.20 5.10
CA THR A 661 30.45 5.41 3.99
C THR A 661 31.48 4.28 3.90
N LEU A 662 32.01 3.83 5.05
CA LEU A 662 32.94 2.71 5.13
C LEU A 662 32.30 1.40 4.69
N ILE A 663 31.11 1.07 5.19
CA ILE A 663 30.36 -0.13 4.80
C ILE A 663 30.03 -0.11 3.31
N SER A 664 29.60 1.04 2.79
CA SER A 664 29.28 1.20 1.37
C SER A 664 30.51 1.04 0.46
N LYS A 665 31.72 1.32 0.97
CA LYS A 665 32.98 1.02 0.26
C LYS A 665 33.28 -0.48 0.29
N LYS A 666 33.13 -1.13 1.46
CA LYS A 666 33.32 -2.59 1.58
C LYS A 666 32.38 -3.36 0.65
N LEU A 667 31.08 -3.03 0.64
CA LEU A 667 30.08 -3.70 -0.21
C LEU A 667 30.34 -3.60 -1.73
N LYS A 668 31.27 -2.77 -2.19
CA LYS A 668 31.69 -2.70 -3.61
C LYS A 668 32.81 -3.67 -3.94
N ASP A 669 33.50 -4.22 -2.94
CA ASP A 669 34.53 -5.23 -3.15
C ASP A 669 33.86 -6.53 -3.60
N SER A 670 34.30 -7.01 -4.76
CA SER A 670 33.74 -8.20 -5.41
C SER A 670 34.23 -9.50 -4.77
N ASN A 671 35.24 -9.43 -3.89
CA ASN A 671 35.85 -10.59 -3.25
C ASN A 671 35.29 -10.92 -1.85
N ILE A 672 34.29 -10.17 -1.37
CA ILE A 672 33.68 -10.40 -0.06
C ILE A 672 32.81 -11.66 -0.09
N GLU A 673 32.94 -12.50 0.94
CA GLU A 673 32.10 -13.68 1.12
C GLU A 673 30.62 -13.29 1.26
N GLN A 674 29.72 -14.11 0.71
CA GLN A 674 28.27 -13.88 0.71
C GLN A 674 27.74 -13.49 2.12
N LYS A 675 28.14 -14.25 3.15
CA LYS A 675 27.71 -14.03 4.53
C LYS A 675 28.21 -12.71 5.12
N GLU A 676 29.46 -12.33 4.81
CA GLU A 676 29.99 -11.02 5.22
C GLU A 676 29.26 -9.88 4.51
N ARG A 677 28.95 -10.05 3.22
CA ARG A 677 28.18 -9.08 2.44
C ARG A 677 26.78 -8.86 3.00
N GLU A 678 26.10 -9.94 3.40
CA GLU A 678 24.78 -9.89 4.05
C GLU A 678 24.83 -9.15 5.39
N ASN A 679 25.82 -9.44 6.23
CA ASN A 679 26.01 -8.75 7.51
C ASN A 679 26.27 -7.25 7.33
N LEU A 680 27.17 -6.87 6.42
CA LEU A 680 27.45 -5.48 6.08
C LEU A 680 26.20 -4.78 5.51
N PHE A 681 25.38 -5.49 4.74
CA PHE A 681 24.14 -4.94 4.20
C PHE A 681 23.09 -4.68 5.29
N ARG A 682 22.95 -5.60 6.26
CA ARG A 682 22.09 -5.42 7.45
C ARG A 682 22.54 -4.24 8.29
N GLU A 683 23.83 -4.19 8.62
CA GLU A 683 24.43 -3.07 9.35
C GLU A 683 24.21 -1.73 8.65
N ARG A 684 24.29 -1.70 7.31
CA ARG A 684 23.96 -0.50 6.53
C ARG A 684 22.50 -0.09 6.68
N ILE A 685 21.56 -1.03 6.68
CA ILE A 685 20.13 -0.75 6.89
C ILE A 685 19.92 -0.22 8.31
N GLU A 686 20.51 -0.83 9.33
CA GLU A 686 20.41 -0.38 10.72
C GLU A 686 20.90 1.06 10.89
N ILE A 687 22.05 1.39 10.29
CA ILE A 687 22.57 2.76 10.28
C ILE A 687 21.61 3.72 9.55
N GLN A 688 21.06 3.31 8.41
CA GLN A 688 20.09 4.11 7.68
C GLN A 688 18.84 4.39 8.50
N GLU A 689 18.32 3.40 9.20
CA GLU A 689 17.16 3.57 10.07
C GLU A 689 17.48 4.46 11.25
N ARG A 690 18.66 4.29 11.89
CA ARG A 690 19.08 5.17 12.96
C ARG A 690 19.24 6.62 12.49
N LEU A 691 19.75 6.86 11.28
CA LEU A 691 19.80 8.21 10.73
C LEU A 691 18.39 8.76 10.41
N ARG A 692 17.45 7.89 10.00
CA ARG A 692 16.06 8.27 9.77
C ARG A 692 15.30 8.59 11.06
N ASP A 693 15.76 8.08 12.21
CA ASP A 693 15.17 8.37 13.52
C ASP A 693 15.08 9.88 13.78
N PHE A 694 16.06 10.66 13.30
CA PHE A 694 16.14 12.11 13.47
C PHE A 694 15.33 12.94 12.44
N ILE A 695 14.61 12.29 11.51
CA ILE A 695 13.90 12.97 10.43
C ILE A 695 12.47 13.32 10.83
N VAL A 696 12.09 14.58 10.61
CA VAL A 696 10.70 15.06 10.66
C VAL A 696 10.14 15.23 9.26
N GLN A 697 8.88 14.87 9.05
CA GLN A 697 8.14 15.21 7.83
C GLN A 697 7.28 16.46 8.05
N ILE A 698 7.49 17.47 7.21
CA ILE A 698 6.73 18.72 7.23
C ILE A 698 6.02 18.97 5.90
N PRO A 699 4.91 19.73 5.84
CA PRO A 699 4.27 20.03 4.57
C PRO A 699 5.18 20.81 3.62
N TYR A 700 5.12 20.46 2.34
CA TYR A 700 5.96 21.05 1.29
C TYR A 700 5.77 22.56 1.17
N TYR A 701 4.55 23.07 1.34
CA TYR A 701 4.28 24.51 1.31
C TYR A 701 4.96 25.27 2.47
N GLU A 702 5.06 24.65 3.66
CA GLU A 702 5.76 25.26 4.81
C GLU A 702 7.26 25.29 4.55
N TYR A 703 7.81 24.16 4.08
CA TYR A 703 9.20 24.09 3.65
C TYR A 703 9.51 25.16 2.58
N HIS A 704 8.67 25.29 1.55
CA HIS A 704 8.89 26.26 0.48
C HIS A 704 8.75 27.72 0.96
N LYS A 705 7.80 28.02 1.87
CA LYS A 705 7.67 29.34 2.50
C LYS A 705 8.91 29.67 3.32
N TYR A 706 9.43 28.69 4.07
CA TYR A 706 10.65 28.81 4.86
C TYR A 706 11.87 29.04 3.98
N TYR A 707 12.07 28.20 2.97
CA TYR A 707 13.18 28.28 2.00
C TYR A 707 13.24 29.63 1.28
N LYS A 708 12.08 30.21 0.94
CA LYS A 708 12.01 31.55 0.32
C LYS A 708 12.39 32.69 1.26
N LYS A 709 12.18 32.54 2.58
CA LYS A 709 12.32 33.62 3.57
C LYS A 709 13.64 33.56 4.34
N VAL A 710 14.14 32.36 4.62
CA VAL A 710 15.30 32.10 5.48
C VAL A 710 16.23 31.16 4.72
N TYR A 711 16.90 31.67 3.68
CA TYR A 711 17.81 30.87 2.86
C TYR A 711 19.13 30.65 3.62
N GLN A 712 19.15 29.71 4.56
CA GLN A 712 20.37 29.13 5.14
C GLN A 712 20.10 27.65 5.45
N THR A 713 20.55 26.75 4.58
CA THR A 713 20.62 25.31 4.88
C THR A 713 21.89 25.04 5.68
N TYR A 714 21.79 24.42 6.86
CA TYR A 714 22.94 24.15 7.74
C TYR A 714 23.72 22.88 7.36
N GLY A 715 23.70 22.53 6.08
CA GLY A 715 24.17 21.25 5.55
C GLY A 715 23.05 20.21 5.41
N THR A 716 23.45 18.97 5.19
CA THR A 716 22.56 17.83 4.97
C THR A 716 23.03 16.62 5.76
N VAL A 717 22.09 15.81 6.24
CA VAL A 717 22.35 14.46 6.72
C VAL A 717 22.21 13.48 5.56
N ASN A 718 23.24 12.69 5.30
CA ASN A 718 23.31 11.72 4.22
C ASN A 718 22.74 10.38 4.69
N ILE A 719 21.49 10.09 4.32
CA ILE A 719 20.85 8.79 4.60
C ILE A 719 21.33 7.75 3.61
N SER A 720 21.67 8.12 2.38
CA SER A 720 22.32 7.23 1.42
C SER A 720 23.06 8.03 0.37
N LYS A 721 23.71 7.35 -0.58
CA LYS A 721 24.31 7.99 -1.76
C LYS A 721 23.32 8.85 -2.57
N TYR A 722 22.03 8.54 -2.50
CA TYR A 722 20.99 9.18 -3.30
C TYR A 722 19.96 9.93 -2.45
N GLU A 723 20.11 9.91 -1.12
CA GLU A 723 19.14 10.50 -0.20
C GLU A 723 19.87 11.40 0.79
N HIS A 724 19.65 12.70 0.62
CA HIS A 724 20.22 13.77 1.42
C HIS A 724 19.08 14.59 2.02
N ILE A 725 19.11 14.78 3.33
CA ILE A 725 18.03 15.44 4.07
C ILE A 725 18.56 16.76 4.62
N ASP A 726 17.87 17.84 4.29
CA ASP A 726 18.29 19.19 4.68
C ASP A 726 18.18 19.39 6.20
N ILE A 727 19.22 19.97 6.81
CA ILE A 727 19.19 20.44 8.19
C ILE A 727 18.53 21.82 8.21
N MET A 728 17.39 21.93 8.89
CA MET A 728 16.55 23.13 8.88
C MET A 728 16.42 23.73 10.27
N ASN A 729 16.72 25.01 10.41
CA ASN A 729 16.45 25.73 11.65
C ASN A 729 14.93 25.84 11.87
N CYS A 730 14.46 25.46 13.06
CA CYS A 730 13.04 25.44 13.42
C CYS A 730 12.89 25.30 14.94
N GLN A 731 11.65 25.41 15.43
CA GLN A 731 11.32 25.03 16.80
C GLN A 731 10.97 23.54 16.83
N TYR A 732 11.51 22.84 17.81
CA TYR A 732 11.23 21.44 18.07
C TYR A 732 11.37 21.21 19.58
N ASP A 733 10.29 20.75 20.21
CA ASP A 733 10.21 20.48 21.65
C ASP A 733 9.24 19.30 21.92
N ILE A 734 8.71 19.19 23.15
CA ILE A 734 7.74 18.15 23.52
C ILE A 734 6.44 18.15 22.68
N LYS A 735 6.17 19.24 21.96
CA LYS A 735 5.05 19.38 21.01
C LYS A 735 5.49 19.07 19.56
N GLY A 736 6.70 18.59 19.36
CA GLY A 736 7.29 18.30 18.07
C GLY A 736 7.59 19.58 17.29
N PHE A 737 7.61 19.47 15.96
CA PHE A 737 7.96 20.58 15.08
C PHE A 737 6.87 21.65 14.99
N TYR A 738 7.29 22.92 15.05
CA TYR A 738 6.52 24.06 14.58
C TYR A 738 7.43 25.12 13.92
N PRO A 739 6.91 25.86 12.92
CA PRO A 739 7.72 26.83 12.19
C PRO A 739 8.12 28.04 13.07
N LEU A 740 9.29 28.61 12.80
CA LEU A 740 9.71 29.90 13.40
C LEU A 740 8.75 31.03 13.00
N ASN A 741 8.61 32.06 13.84
CA ASN A 741 7.77 33.21 13.52
C ASN A 741 8.56 34.24 12.69
N TYR A 742 8.53 34.09 11.36
CA TYR A 742 9.23 34.96 10.39
C TYR A 742 8.37 36.10 9.83
N GLU A 743 7.30 36.50 10.52
CA GLU A 743 6.59 37.75 10.25
C GLU A 743 7.10 38.93 11.11
N ASN A 744 7.93 38.63 12.12
CA ASN A 744 8.60 39.62 12.99
C ASN A 744 10.12 39.73 12.76
N ILE A 745 10.67 39.03 11.76
CA ILE A 745 12.07 39.19 11.37
C ILE A 745 12.11 40.46 10.50
N GLY A 746 12.40 41.59 11.14
CA GLY A 746 12.69 42.84 10.43
C GLY A 746 13.81 42.64 9.41
N GLU A 747 13.83 43.49 8.40
CA GLU A 747 14.85 43.51 7.33
C GLU A 747 16.30 43.55 7.88
N ASP A 748 16.50 43.85 9.16
CA ASP A 748 17.79 43.91 9.84
C ASP A 748 18.43 42.56 10.20
N ALA A 749 17.75 41.42 10.04
CA ALA A 749 18.36 40.09 10.29
C ALA A 749 18.94 39.40 9.04
N MET A 750 18.95 40.09 7.88
CA MET A 750 19.58 39.58 6.64
C MET A 750 21.09 39.82 6.55
N MET A 751 21.73 40.34 7.60
CA MET A 751 23.18 40.42 7.70
C MET A 751 23.65 39.73 8.97
N PHE A 752 23.90 38.41 8.93
CA PHE A 752 25.03 37.73 9.57
C PHE A 752 25.21 36.32 9.00
#